data_AF-A0A7C1AFE5-F1
#
_entry.id   AF-A0A7C1AFE5-F1
#
_cell.length_a   1.000
_cell.length_b   1.000
_cell.length_c   1.000
_cell.angle_alpha   90.00
_cell.angle_beta   90.00
_cell.angle_gamma   90.00
#
_symmetry.space_group_name_H-M   'P 1'
#
loop_
_entity.id
_entity.type
_entity.pdbx_description
1 polymer ?
#
loop_
_entity_poly.entity_id
_entity_poly.type
_entity_poly.pdbx_seq_one_letter_code
_entity_poly.pdbx_strand_id
1 'polypeptide(L)'
;MSRYLVSTIILCLLIFAAGHADDLYLLRIDNQSQLQSVRGIVNNAHGVFGDRFVVMLDDSQIAALLVAGIDIEVIVEDAQPEDYYVAYRVYERQETPVTLTPERTAGRKNLVRLGEGDDDVLRRAGYMVKSIAEKNTPFFYNAPVTALPELESYPTDSLADLINRDSLYNYVTRLEAFQSRYVETDSIHAARNWLREKFIEFGYTDIEFQPFTLSITAYGIEYENLRCYNVACLKTGTVYPDKLIVIGAHYDSYNHYGPSDKEVWSPGADDNASGTATVLELARVFKDFNSQYSMLFVPFSAEEIGLWGAQHCADLLYNDGAEIELMINFDMDSYQGDDVLDFDIFRDCPFAYAKVFSDAGTRVENLIPIHYTGTYCDSEPFGDCGYYNITPVEAEFTPGIHTDYDISSILDFSYMEKIVRMTAAAVAIIDQSAPPIACTLKDAGDGQSLRVSWENCNDTYQYKIAYGIEEDVLTDTIDVPPITYQYDLTGLTEGQEYFCGVISIPPDGYPPIGIMLSSEVPMVTPRTPERFTVEPALNSIELSWAPSTELDFSHYRVYRRPEFGEYELLADNITDNFSIDGTAEPYQKYTYAVTAVDADFNESTPSAGEWAVAATFDGGILLVDETQEEGDNPTESEQLNYYITAFGDSTYTRQVVQDGMPSLSRSTVGQYNSIFYVDDDNSAHFLSESIDSLDWYFDYETDFFLAGWETIYSITGQSYFYPGNFYYENFGITYIAQSPINDFTGAAGVNGWPDLEIRGDTYYHSPLQNVDIFTAAPKAEVIYTFNSISSSTFYGNKPVGIALDTHHGKRVILGFPLYYLTEESAQALIAKVFEYFSEESVLYGDANGDRALNILDITHLVNYLYKGGPKPADMNNADPNASCTVNILDVTYLIGYLYKGGPEPLAGCVY
;
A
#
# COMPACT_ATOMS: atom_id res chain seq x y z
N MET A 1 5.81 -19.76 17.42
CA MET A 1 6.39 -19.93 16.06
C MET A 1 7.20 -18.69 15.62
N SER A 2 7.83 -17.94 16.55
CA SER A 2 8.35 -16.58 16.31
C SER A 2 9.87 -16.47 16.06
N ARG A 3 10.48 -17.41 15.32
CA ARG A 3 11.92 -17.32 15.00
C ARG A 3 12.28 -17.30 13.52
N TYR A 4 11.28 -17.24 12.63
CA TYR A 4 11.50 -17.22 11.17
C TYR A 4 11.09 -15.91 10.47
N LEU A 5 10.59 -14.89 11.19
CA LEU A 5 10.17 -13.62 10.57
C LEU A 5 11.31 -12.59 10.42
N VAL A 6 12.35 -12.63 11.25
CA VAL A 6 13.37 -11.56 11.30
C VAL A 6 14.50 -11.75 10.28
N SER A 7 14.69 -12.97 9.74
CA SER A 7 15.78 -13.24 8.79
C SER A 7 15.37 -13.17 7.32
N THR A 8 14.08 -12.97 7.01
CA THR A 8 13.60 -12.85 5.62
C THR A 8 13.53 -11.39 5.17
N ILE A 9 13.44 -10.42 6.10
CA ILE A 9 13.39 -8.98 5.80
C ILE A 9 14.72 -8.47 5.19
N ILE A 10 15.84 -9.17 5.40
CA ILE A 10 17.18 -8.72 4.98
C ILE A 10 17.60 -9.32 3.61
N LEU A 11 16.87 -10.30 3.06
CA LEU A 11 17.35 -11.05 1.89
C LEU A 11 16.68 -10.69 0.54
N CYS A 12 15.71 -9.77 0.51
CA CYS A 12 15.07 -9.32 -0.74
C CYS A 12 15.58 -7.97 -1.27
N LEU A 13 16.52 -7.31 -0.59
CA LEU A 13 17.07 -5.99 -1.00
C LEU A 13 18.27 -6.08 -1.96
N LEU A 14 18.59 -7.28 -2.46
CA LEU A 14 19.68 -7.49 -3.40
C LEU A 14 19.09 -8.15 -4.64
N ILE A 15 18.75 -7.35 -5.65
CA ILE A 15 19.10 -7.45 -7.08
C ILE A 15 18.15 -6.48 -7.83
N PHE A 16 18.69 -5.44 -8.49
CA PHE A 16 18.45 -5.07 -9.91
C PHE A 16 18.66 -3.56 -10.17
N ALA A 17 19.59 -3.28 -11.08
CA ALA A 17 19.65 -2.05 -11.87
C ALA A 17 19.35 -2.42 -13.32
N ALA A 18 18.19 -2.00 -13.82
CA ALA A 18 17.88 -1.73 -15.23
C ALA A 18 16.47 -1.15 -15.25
N GLY A 19 16.28 0.05 -15.79
CA GLY A 19 14.92 0.59 -15.91
C GLY A 19 14.06 -0.33 -16.77
N HIS A 20 13.12 -1.07 -16.19
CA HIS A 20 12.03 -1.75 -16.86
C HIS A 20 11.03 -2.31 -15.83
N ALA A 21 9.73 -2.22 -16.16
CA ALA A 21 8.60 -2.99 -15.65
C ALA A 21 8.32 -2.98 -14.13
N ASP A 22 7.16 -2.46 -13.73
CA ASP A 22 6.63 -2.67 -12.37
C ASP A 22 6.57 -4.17 -12.06
N ASP A 23 6.79 -4.54 -10.81
CA ASP A 23 6.71 -5.92 -10.35
C ASP A 23 5.26 -6.29 -9.99
N LEU A 24 4.88 -7.55 -10.20
CA LEU A 24 3.55 -8.04 -9.89
C LEU A 24 3.49 -8.59 -8.46
N TYR A 25 2.70 -7.95 -7.60
CA TYR A 25 2.52 -8.31 -6.19
C TYR A 25 1.09 -8.72 -5.84
N LEU A 26 0.96 -9.47 -4.74
CA LEU A 26 -0.27 -9.64 -3.99
C LEU A 26 -0.22 -8.84 -2.69
N LEU A 27 -1.14 -7.89 -2.54
CA LEU A 27 -1.27 -7.01 -1.39
C LEU A 27 -2.46 -7.41 -0.52
N ARG A 28 -2.30 -7.45 0.80
CA ARG A 28 -3.37 -7.77 1.75
C ARG A 28 -3.73 -6.57 2.64
N ILE A 29 -5.03 -6.35 2.84
CA ILE A 29 -5.58 -5.29 3.70
C ILE A 29 -6.39 -5.95 4.83
N ASP A 30 -5.95 -5.81 6.07
CA ASP A 30 -6.53 -6.45 7.25
C ASP A 30 -7.43 -5.51 8.09
N ASN A 31 -7.38 -4.19 7.86
CA ASN A 31 -8.21 -3.25 8.59
C ASN A 31 -8.43 -1.92 7.85
N GLN A 32 -9.37 -1.12 8.36
CA GLN A 32 -9.75 0.17 7.78
C GLN A 32 -8.60 1.18 7.71
N SER A 33 -7.67 1.16 8.68
CA SER A 33 -6.51 2.06 8.68
C SER A 33 -5.56 1.72 7.53
N GLN A 34 -5.27 0.45 7.34
CA GLN A 34 -4.47 -0.03 6.21
C GLN A 34 -5.12 0.30 4.87
N LEU A 35 -6.45 0.18 4.76
CA LEU A 35 -7.17 0.59 3.55
C LEU A 35 -6.92 2.07 3.20
N GLN A 36 -6.95 2.96 4.20
CA GLN A 36 -6.66 4.38 3.95
C GLN A 36 -5.22 4.61 3.51
N SER A 37 -4.26 3.92 4.15
CA SER A 37 -2.85 4.00 3.76
C SER A 37 -2.63 3.53 2.32
N VAL A 38 -3.17 2.37 1.95
CA VAL A 38 -3.03 1.80 0.60
C VAL A 38 -3.61 2.73 -0.45
N ARG A 39 -4.81 3.29 -0.23
CA ARG A 39 -5.43 4.26 -1.16
C ARG A 39 -4.63 5.56 -1.31
N GLY A 40 -3.74 5.86 -0.36
CA GLY A 40 -2.82 7.00 -0.45
C GLY A 40 -1.54 6.70 -1.25
N ILE A 41 -1.23 5.42 -1.49
CA ILE A 41 0.01 4.97 -2.12
C ILE A 41 -0.26 4.39 -3.52
N VAL A 42 -1.30 3.56 -3.66
CA VAL A 42 -1.69 2.88 -4.89
C VAL A 42 -3.12 3.28 -5.24
N ASN A 43 -3.34 3.67 -6.49
CA ASN A 43 -4.66 4.16 -6.93
C ASN A 43 -5.71 3.04 -6.96
N ASN A 44 -5.47 1.99 -7.74
CA ASN A 44 -6.35 0.84 -7.91
C ASN A 44 -5.54 -0.45 -8.06
N ALA A 45 -6.19 -1.57 -7.77
CA ALA A 45 -5.68 -2.90 -8.04
C ALA A 45 -6.06 -3.38 -9.44
N HIS A 46 -5.35 -4.39 -9.91
CA HIS A 46 -5.59 -5.13 -11.14
C HIS A 46 -6.45 -6.39 -10.90
N GLY A 47 -7.31 -6.36 -9.86
CA GLY A 47 -8.21 -7.45 -9.50
C GLY A 47 -8.01 -7.95 -8.07
N VAL A 48 -8.89 -8.87 -7.68
CA VAL A 48 -8.84 -9.59 -6.40
C VAL A 48 -8.55 -11.06 -6.65
N PHE A 49 -7.59 -11.60 -5.90
CA PHE A 49 -7.12 -12.97 -5.99
C PHE A 49 -7.07 -13.62 -4.61
N GLY A 50 -8.18 -14.28 -4.23
CA GLY A 50 -8.37 -14.77 -2.86
C GLY A 50 -8.68 -13.61 -1.91
N ASP A 51 -7.96 -13.51 -0.80
CA ASP A 51 -8.02 -12.41 0.19
C ASP A 51 -7.02 -11.27 -0.12
N ARG A 52 -6.41 -11.28 -1.32
CA ARG A 52 -5.38 -10.31 -1.72
C ARG A 52 -5.75 -9.57 -3.00
N PHE A 53 -5.24 -8.35 -3.12
CA PHE A 53 -5.31 -7.52 -4.32
C PHE A 53 -4.10 -7.79 -5.21
N VAL A 54 -4.32 -7.88 -6.52
CA VAL A 54 -3.24 -7.94 -7.52
C VAL A 54 -2.81 -6.52 -7.81
N VAL A 55 -1.54 -6.18 -7.62
CA VAL A 55 -1.03 -4.81 -7.82
C VAL A 55 0.29 -4.84 -8.56
N MET A 56 0.52 -3.81 -9.38
CA MET A 56 1.82 -3.51 -9.96
C MET A 56 2.46 -2.46 -9.05
N LEU A 57 3.66 -2.72 -8.54
CA LEU A 57 4.34 -1.81 -7.60
C LEU A 57 5.74 -1.45 -8.07
N ASP A 58 6.11 -0.19 -7.87
CA ASP A 58 7.50 0.28 -7.92
C ASP A 58 8.16 0.25 -6.52
N ASP A 59 9.48 0.41 -6.48
CA ASP A 59 10.28 0.39 -5.25
C ASP A 59 9.82 1.41 -4.20
N SER A 60 9.36 2.60 -4.64
CA SER A 60 8.89 3.64 -3.74
C SER A 60 7.56 3.27 -3.08
N GLN A 61 6.67 2.64 -3.83
CA GLN A 61 5.39 2.14 -3.33
C GLN A 61 5.61 0.97 -2.39
N ILE A 62 6.53 0.05 -2.70
CA ILE A 62 6.91 -1.06 -1.82
C ILE A 62 7.38 -0.53 -0.47
N ALA A 63 8.31 0.43 -0.45
CA ALA A 63 8.81 1.03 0.78
C ALA A 63 7.69 1.68 1.60
N ALA A 64 6.84 2.49 0.96
CA ALA A 64 5.72 3.17 1.62
C ALA A 64 4.70 2.18 2.20
N LEU A 65 4.39 1.09 1.49
CA LEU A 65 3.48 0.05 1.94
C LEU A 65 4.04 -0.72 3.14
N LEU A 66 5.34 -1.04 3.13
CA LEU A 66 6.01 -1.70 4.26
C LEU A 66 6.04 -0.81 5.51
N VAL A 67 6.31 0.49 5.36
CA VAL A 67 6.23 1.48 6.46
C VAL A 67 4.80 1.57 7.01
N ALA A 68 3.79 1.48 6.15
CA ALA A 68 2.39 1.43 6.55
C ALA A 68 1.96 0.08 7.16
N GLY A 69 2.87 -0.90 7.26
CA GLY A 69 2.60 -2.22 7.82
C GLY A 69 1.67 -3.07 6.95
N ILE A 70 1.74 -2.90 5.62
CA ILE A 70 0.96 -3.66 4.65
C ILE A 70 1.72 -4.93 4.26
N ASP A 71 1.02 -6.07 4.23
CA ASP A 71 1.56 -7.34 3.77
C ASP A 71 1.51 -7.41 2.24
N ILE A 72 2.68 -7.54 1.61
CA ILE A 72 2.88 -7.67 0.17
C ILE A 72 3.72 -8.91 -0.16
N GLU A 73 3.32 -9.68 -1.18
CA GLU A 73 3.99 -10.90 -1.67
C GLU A 73 4.33 -10.72 -3.16
N VAL A 74 5.61 -10.77 -3.53
CA VAL A 74 6.03 -10.74 -4.95
C VAL A 74 5.62 -12.03 -5.66
N ILE A 75 5.06 -11.90 -6.86
CA ILE A 75 4.65 -13.04 -7.70
C ILE A 75 5.58 -13.17 -8.91
N VAL A 76 5.77 -12.09 -9.66
CA VAL A 76 6.68 -12.05 -10.80
C VAL A 76 7.43 -10.72 -10.83
N GLU A 77 8.75 -10.82 -10.96
CA GLU A 77 9.64 -9.70 -11.23
C GLU A 77 9.60 -9.31 -12.72
N ASP A 78 9.76 -8.02 -13.03
CA ASP A 78 9.76 -7.47 -14.40
C ASP A 78 8.46 -7.79 -15.20
N ALA A 79 7.29 -7.62 -14.57
CA ALA A 79 6.01 -8.00 -15.16
C ALA A 79 5.42 -6.92 -16.08
N GLN A 80 4.70 -7.34 -17.13
CA GLN A 80 3.87 -6.45 -17.95
C GLN A 80 2.41 -6.87 -17.79
N PRO A 81 1.50 -5.99 -17.32
CA PRO A 81 0.14 -6.40 -16.95
C PRO A 81 -0.65 -6.98 -18.13
N GLU A 82 -0.36 -6.60 -19.37
CA GLU A 82 -0.96 -7.16 -20.59
C GLU A 82 -0.67 -8.65 -20.82
N ASP A 83 0.42 -9.19 -20.25
CA ASP A 83 0.81 -10.60 -20.39
C ASP A 83 0.07 -11.50 -19.38
N TYR A 84 -0.58 -10.92 -18.36
CA TYR A 84 -1.15 -11.68 -17.24
C TYR A 84 -2.67 -11.64 -17.23
N TYR A 85 -3.24 -12.80 -16.91
CA TYR A 85 -4.67 -13.04 -16.93
C TYR A 85 -5.09 -13.82 -15.70
N VAL A 86 -6.28 -13.50 -15.18
CA VAL A 86 -6.99 -14.39 -14.27
C VAL A 86 -7.81 -15.35 -15.12
N ALA A 87 -7.55 -16.65 -14.97
CA ALA A 87 -8.24 -17.71 -15.66
C ALA A 87 -8.86 -18.72 -14.68
N TYR A 88 -10.12 -19.10 -14.92
CA TYR A 88 -10.76 -20.17 -14.19
C TYR A 88 -11.66 -20.98 -15.11
N ARG A 89 -11.78 -22.27 -14.82
CA ARG A 89 -12.53 -23.20 -15.66
C ARG A 89 -14.01 -23.13 -15.28
N VAL A 90 -14.86 -22.87 -16.26
CA VAL A 90 -16.31 -22.79 -16.12
C VAL A 90 -16.91 -24.20 -16.24
N TYR A 91 -16.57 -24.92 -17.31
CA TYR A 91 -16.97 -26.31 -17.54
C TYR A 91 -15.99 -27.08 -18.41
N GLU A 92 -16.16 -28.40 -18.49
CA GLU A 92 -15.27 -29.30 -19.22
C GLU A 92 -15.75 -29.50 -20.68
N ARG A 93 -15.16 -28.78 -21.63
CA ARG A 93 -15.36 -29.06 -23.08
C ARG A 93 -14.49 -30.23 -23.53
N GLN A 94 -15.09 -31.23 -24.18
CA GLN A 94 -14.39 -32.45 -24.62
C GLN A 94 -13.36 -32.23 -25.74
N GLU A 95 -13.33 -31.07 -26.39
CA GLU A 95 -12.65 -30.93 -27.69
C GLU A 95 -11.15 -30.55 -27.63
N THR A 96 -10.60 -30.08 -26.50
CA THR A 96 -9.13 -29.88 -26.41
C THR A 96 -8.63 -29.87 -24.96
N PRO A 97 -7.77 -30.83 -24.54
CA PRO A 97 -7.11 -30.73 -23.24
C PRO A 97 -6.09 -29.58 -23.28
N VAL A 98 -6.33 -28.54 -22.48
CA VAL A 98 -5.39 -27.43 -22.26
C VAL A 98 -4.81 -27.54 -20.86
N THR A 99 -3.48 -27.56 -20.75
CA THR A 99 -2.75 -27.55 -19.47
C THR A 99 -2.38 -26.11 -19.13
N LEU A 100 -2.84 -25.62 -17.98
CA LEU A 100 -2.42 -24.33 -17.42
C LEU A 100 -1.21 -24.52 -16.50
N THR A 101 -0.23 -23.61 -16.62
CA THR A 101 0.87 -23.48 -15.66
C THR A 101 0.69 -22.14 -14.94
N PRO A 102 0.00 -22.13 -13.77
CA PRO A 102 -0.25 -20.89 -13.04
C PRO A 102 1.00 -20.37 -12.35
N GLU A 103 1.18 -19.06 -12.36
CA GLU A 103 2.11 -18.37 -11.45
C GLU A 103 1.58 -18.48 -10.02
N ARG A 104 0.25 -18.36 -9.87
CA ARG A 104 -0.44 -18.55 -8.59
C ARG A 104 -1.86 -19.08 -8.77
N THR A 105 -2.33 -19.85 -7.79
CA THR A 105 -3.68 -20.41 -7.72
C THR A 105 -4.33 -20.03 -6.39
N ALA A 106 -5.57 -19.53 -6.45
CA ALA A 106 -6.43 -19.28 -5.28
C ALA A 106 -7.84 -19.82 -5.57
N GLY A 107 -8.24 -20.87 -4.85
CA GLY A 107 -9.48 -21.58 -5.15
C GLY A 107 -9.49 -22.12 -6.59
N ARG A 108 -10.44 -21.65 -7.40
CA ARG A 108 -10.56 -22.00 -8.83
C ARG A 108 -9.83 -21.01 -9.77
N LYS A 109 -9.40 -19.86 -9.26
CA LYS A 109 -8.73 -18.81 -10.04
C LYS A 109 -7.24 -19.13 -10.17
N ASN A 110 -6.73 -18.95 -11.38
CA ASN A 110 -5.33 -19.11 -11.73
C ASN A 110 -4.84 -17.80 -12.32
N LEU A 111 -3.80 -17.22 -11.73
CA LEU A 111 -3.05 -16.13 -12.34
C LEU A 111 -2.04 -16.77 -13.30
N VAL A 112 -2.20 -16.51 -14.59
CA VAL A 112 -1.46 -17.17 -15.66
C VAL A 112 -0.87 -16.13 -16.60
N ARG A 113 0.33 -16.41 -17.09
CA ARG A 113 0.92 -15.66 -18.20
C ARG A 113 0.48 -16.28 -19.53
N LEU A 114 -0.06 -15.49 -20.44
CA LEU A 114 -0.56 -15.96 -21.74
C LEU A 114 0.15 -15.24 -22.91
N GLY A 115 0.39 -15.97 -24.01
CA GLY A 115 0.84 -15.37 -25.26
C GLY A 115 -0.33 -14.86 -26.10
N GLU A 116 -0.01 -14.13 -27.18
CA GLU A 116 -0.99 -13.59 -28.13
C GLU A 116 -1.90 -14.72 -28.68
N GLY A 117 -3.21 -14.63 -28.40
CA GLY A 117 -4.24 -15.57 -28.86
C GLY A 117 -4.43 -16.83 -28.00
N ASP A 118 -3.65 -17.02 -26.93
CA ASP A 118 -3.81 -18.14 -25.99
C ASP A 118 -5.07 -17.99 -25.11
N ASP A 119 -5.47 -16.77 -24.79
CA ASP A 119 -6.73 -16.45 -24.09
C ASP A 119 -7.93 -16.97 -24.88
N ASP A 120 -7.90 -16.81 -26.20
CA ASP A 120 -8.94 -17.25 -27.14
C ASP A 120 -9.01 -18.78 -27.22
N VAL A 121 -7.86 -19.46 -27.10
CA VAL A 121 -7.77 -20.92 -26.97
C VAL A 121 -8.39 -21.39 -25.65
N LEU A 122 -8.08 -20.71 -24.55
CA LEU A 122 -8.65 -21.01 -23.24
C LEU A 122 -10.16 -20.79 -23.20
N ARG A 123 -10.67 -19.69 -23.76
CA ARG A 123 -12.11 -19.46 -23.94
C ARG A 123 -12.79 -20.58 -24.72
N ARG A 124 -12.18 -21.04 -25.81
CA ARG A 124 -12.68 -22.19 -26.58
C ARG A 124 -12.66 -23.49 -25.79
N ALA A 125 -11.73 -23.65 -24.84
CA ALA A 125 -11.61 -24.80 -23.95
C ALA A 125 -12.52 -24.75 -22.70
N GLY A 126 -13.36 -23.72 -22.56
CA GLY A 126 -14.31 -23.57 -21.44
C GLY A 126 -13.74 -22.84 -20.22
N TYR A 127 -12.69 -22.03 -20.41
CA TYR A 127 -12.20 -21.12 -19.38
C TYR A 127 -12.78 -19.71 -19.57
N MET A 128 -13.08 -19.06 -18.46
CA MET A 128 -13.14 -17.61 -18.43
C MET A 128 -11.74 -17.07 -18.18
N VAL A 129 -11.40 -16.05 -18.94
CA VAL A 129 -10.08 -15.42 -18.93
C VAL A 129 -10.30 -13.91 -18.93
N LYS A 130 -9.62 -13.17 -18.06
CA LYS A 130 -9.70 -11.70 -18.02
C LYS A 130 -8.29 -11.15 -17.81
N SER A 131 -7.88 -10.20 -18.66
CA SER A 131 -6.57 -9.56 -18.51
C SER A 131 -6.57 -8.75 -17.23
N ILE A 132 -5.46 -8.79 -16.49
CA ILE A 132 -5.30 -7.94 -15.30
C ILE A 132 -5.11 -6.47 -15.72
N ALA A 133 -4.62 -6.21 -16.94
CA ALA A 133 -4.51 -4.85 -17.50
C ALA A 133 -5.87 -4.17 -17.73
N GLU A 134 -6.93 -4.96 -17.94
CA GLU A 134 -8.30 -4.46 -18.14
C GLU A 134 -9.05 -4.24 -16.82
N LYS A 135 -8.50 -4.70 -15.69
CA LYS A 135 -9.12 -4.54 -14.37
C LYS A 135 -8.69 -3.22 -13.74
N ASN A 136 -9.66 -2.53 -13.15
CA ASN A 136 -9.47 -1.29 -12.38
C ASN A 136 -10.23 -1.41 -11.05
N THR A 137 -9.78 -2.34 -10.23
CA THR A 137 -10.44 -2.76 -9.00
C THR A 137 -10.14 -1.78 -7.86
N PRO A 138 -11.15 -1.16 -7.25
CA PRO A 138 -10.93 -0.32 -6.08
C PRO A 138 -10.45 -1.15 -4.88
N PHE A 139 -9.59 -0.58 -4.05
CA PHE A 139 -9.26 -1.19 -2.77
C PHE A 139 -10.45 -1.12 -1.82
N PHE A 140 -10.72 -2.21 -1.11
CA PHE A 140 -11.77 -2.30 -0.10
C PHE A 140 -11.32 -3.17 1.07
N TYR A 141 -12.01 -3.03 2.19
CA TYR A 141 -11.84 -3.89 3.36
C TYR A 141 -13.22 -4.30 3.84
N ASN A 142 -13.44 -5.62 3.88
CA ASN A 142 -14.67 -6.22 4.36
C ASN A 142 -14.36 -6.87 5.71
N ALA A 143 -14.88 -6.29 6.79
CA ALA A 143 -14.63 -6.81 8.12
C ALA A 143 -15.16 -8.26 8.24
N PRO A 144 -14.42 -9.16 8.90
CA PRO A 144 -14.84 -10.54 9.03
C PRO A 144 -16.15 -10.63 9.82
N VAL A 145 -17.07 -11.46 9.31
CA VAL A 145 -18.36 -11.74 9.96
C VAL A 145 -18.43 -13.24 10.23
N THR A 146 -18.49 -13.59 11.51
CA THR A 146 -18.61 -14.97 11.97
C THR A 146 -20.08 -15.37 12.00
N ALA A 147 -20.41 -16.51 11.39
CA ALA A 147 -21.78 -17.03 11.39
C ALA A 147 -22.21 -17.37 12.82
N LEU A 148 -23.43 -16.99 13.19
CA LEU A 148 -23.99 -17.44 14.46
C LEU A 148 -24.38 -18.93 14.38
N PRO A 149 -24.47 -19.64 15.54
CA PRO A 149 -25.10 -20.95 15.61
C PRO A 149 -26.50 -20.94 14.99
N GLU A 150 -27.00 -22.11 14.62
CA GLU A 150 -28.30 -22.29 13.96
C GLU A 150 -29.40 -21.42 14.62
N LEU A 151 -30.07 -20.60 13.80
CA LEU A 151 -31.19 -19.79 14.28
C LEU A 151 -32.25 -20.73 14.87
N GLU A 152 -32.60 -20.54 16.14
CA GLU A 152 -33.53 -21.42 16.88
C GLU A 152 -34.89 -21.58 16.17
N SER A 153 -35.26 -20.61 15.33
CA SER A 153 -36.40 -20.70 14.44
C SER A 153 -36.26 -19.78 13.24
N TYR A 154 -36.61 -20.28 12.05
CA TYR A 154 -36.78 -19.45 10.88
C TYR A 154 -38.21 -18.89 10.79
N PRO A 155 -38.36 -17.61 10.48
CA PRO A 155 -39.58 -16.87 10.80
C PRO A 155 -40.52 -16.57 9.60
N THR A 156 -40.06 -16.66 8.34
CA THR A 156 -40.92 -16.41 7.16
C THR A 156 -40.57 -17.24 5.91
N ASP A 157 -41.31 -18.32 5.65
CA ASP A 157 -41.31 -19.03 4.34
C ASP A 157 -42.48 -18.62 3.44
N SER A 158 -43.36 -17.75 3.91
CA SER A 158 -44.59 -17.44 3.19
C SER A 158 -44.35 -16.83 1.80
N LEU A 159 -43.16 -16.26 1.54
CA LEU A 159 -42.78 -15.81 0.20
C LEU A 159 -42.43 -16.96 -0.74
N ALA A 160 -41.83 -18.04 -0.23
CA ALA A 160 -41.61 -19.27 -1.00
C ALA A 160 -42.95 -19.84 -1.52
N ASP A 161 -43.99 -19.78 -0.69
CA ASP A 161 -45.34 -20.23 -1.08
C ASP A 161 -46.00 -19.41 -2.19
N LEU A 162 -45.48 -18.22 -2.50
CA LEU A 162 -45.97 -17.37 -3.59
C LEU A 162 -45.29 -17.65 -4.94
N ILE A 163 -44.20 -18.43 -4.95
CA ILE A 163 -43.53 -18.85 -6.19
C ILE A 163 -44.48 -19.70 -7.03
N ASN A 164 -44.52 -19.42 -8.33
CA ASN A 164 -45.43 -20.03 -9.28
C ASN A 164 -44.67 -20.64 -10.46
N ARG A 165 -44.61 -21.97 -10.50
CA ARG A 165 -43.93 -22.71 -11.58
C ARG A 165 -44.45 -22.42 -12.98
N ASP A 166 -45.74 -22.19 -13.15
CA ASP A 166 -46.30 -21.85 -14.47
C ASP A 166 -45.76 -20.49 -14.96
N SER A 167 -45.48 -19.56 -14.06
CA SER A 167 -44.88 -18.27 -14.40
C SER A 167 -43.44 -18.45 -14.86
N LEU A 168 -42.63 -19.22 -14.12
CA LEU A 168 -41.26 -19.59 -14.52
C LEU A 168 -41.23 -20.24 -15.92
N TYR A 169 -42.08 -21.26 -16.14
CA TYR A 169 -42.22 -21.90 -17.45
C TYR A 169 -42.56 -20.92 -18.57
N ASN A 170 -43.51 -20.02 -18.33
CA ASN A 170 -43.94 -19.03 -19.33
C ASN A 170 -42.85 -17.99 -19.62
N TYR A 171 -42.02 -17.63 -18.64
CA TYR A 171 -40.93 -16.67 -18.84
C TYR A 171 -39.78 -17.31 -19.63
N VAL A 172 -39.34 -18.51 -19.25
CA VAL A 172 -38.27 -19.25 -19.96
C VAL A 172 -38.65 -19.49 -21.41
N THR A 173 -39.82 -20.07 -21.66
CA THR A 173 -40.28 -20.36 -23.04
C THR A 173 -40.49 -19.10 -23.87
N ARG A 174 -40.83 -17.96 -23.24
CA ARG A 174 -40.95 -16.68 -23.93
C ARG A 174 -39.59 -16.12 -24.35
N LEU A 175 -38.58 -16.27 -23.48
CA LEU A 175 -37.20 -15.85 -23.73
C LEU A 175 -36.57 -16.71 -24.83
N GLU A 176 -36.75 -18.04 -24.77
CA GLU A 176 -36.37 -18.98 -25.84
C GLU A 176 -37.01 -18.61 -27.19
N ALA A 177 -38.28 -18.20 -27.18
CA ALA A 177 -39.00 -17.84 -28.41
C ALA A 177 -38.48 -16.55 -29.09
N PHE A 178 -37.56 -15.80 -28.49
CA PHE A 178 -36.83 -14.73 -29.20
C PHE A 178 -35.78 -15.26 -30.16
N GLN A 179 -35.56 -16.58 -30.21
CA GLN A 179 -34.50 -17.18 -31.01
C GLN A 179 -33.13 -16.88 -30.40
N SER A 180 -32.16 -16.37 -31.17
CA SER A 180 -30.85 -15.98 -30.65
C SER A 180 -30.91 -14.62 -29.95
N ARG A 181 -30.68 -14.57 -28.64
CA ARG A 181 -30.56 -13.32 -27.87
C ARG A 181 -29.12 -12.81 -27.85
N TYR A 182 -28.35 -13.09 -28.89
CA TYR A 182 -26.99 -12.59 -29.05
C TYR A 182 -26.93 -11.06 -29.15
N VAL A 183 -25.85 -10.46 -28.64
CA VAL A 183 -25.71 -9.02 -28.38
C VAL A 183 -25.92 -8.07 -29.57
N GLU A 184 -25.83 -8.57 -30.81
CA GLU A 184 -26.01 -7.79 -32.04
C GLU A 184 -27.37 -7.98 -32.74
N THR A 185 -28.26 -8.84 -32.23
CA THR A 185 -29.50 -9.20 -32.92
C THR A 185 -30.66 -8.23 -32.62
N ASP A 186 -31.68 -8.21 -33.47
CA ASP A 186 -32.94 -7.52 -33.13
C ASP A 186 -33.69 -8.23 -31.99
N SER A 187 -33.41 -9.51 -31.78
CA SER A 187 -34.02 -10.35 -30.76
C SER A 187 -33.62 -9.98 -29.35
N ILE A 188 -32.35 -9.65 -29.09
CA ILE A 188 -31.93 -9.14 -27.76
C ILE A 188 -32.61 -7.80 -27.44
N HIS A 189 -32.78 -6.91 -28.42
CA HIS A 189 -33.54 -5.67 -28.24
C HIS A 189 -35.02 -5.92 -27.92
N ALA A 190 -35.63 -6.91 -28.56
CA ALA A 190 -37.01 -7.31 -28.30
C ALA A 190 -37.16 -7.95 -26.91
N ALA A 191 -36.20 -8.76 -26.47
CA ALA A 191 -36.12 -9.33 -25.12
C ALA A 191 -35.99 -8.23 -24.06
N ARG A 192 -35.03 -7.30 -24.21
CA ARG A 192 -34.85 -6.12 -23.34
C ARG A 192 -36.15 -5.33 -23.15
N ASN A 193 -36.83 -5.02 -24.26
CA ASN A 193 -38.08 -4.26 -24.20
C ASN A 193 -39.17 -5.05 -23.48
N TRP A 194 -39.26 -6.36 -23.72
CA TRP A 194 -40.24 -7.24 -23.06
C TRP A 194 -39.99 -7.36 -21.55
N LEU A 195 -38.73 -7.45 -21.12
CA LEU A 195 -38.35 -7.47 -19.69
C LEU A 195 -38.81 -6.21 -18.97
N ARG A 196 -38.59 -5.03 -19.56
CA ARG A 196 -39.11 -3.77 -19.03
C ARG A 196 -40.64 -3.76 -18.89
N GLU A 197 -41.35 -4.23 -19.91
CA GLU A 197 -42.82 -4.30 -19.86
C GLU A 197 -43.31 -5.29 -18.79
N LYS A 198 -42.56 -6.35 -18.49
CA LYS A 198 -42.89 -7.27 -17.39
C LYS A 198 -42.79 -6.61 -16.03
N PHE A 199 -41.75 -5.83 -15.76
CA PHE A 199 -41.65 -5.06 -14.52
C PHE A 199 -42.81 -4.04 -14.39
N ILE A 200 -43.21 -3.39 -15.49
CA ILE A 200 -44.38 -2.50 -15.52
C ILE A 200 -45.68 -3.27 -15.21
N GLU A 201 -45.86 -4.47 -15.78
CA GLU A 201 -47.02 -5.34 -15.53
C GLU A 201 -47.11 -5.76 -14.06
N PHE A 202 -45.97 -6.01 -13.40
CA PHE A 202 -45.91 -6.28 -11.96
C PHE A 202 -46.18 -5.04 -11.10
N GLY A 203 -46.25 -3.85 -11.70
CA GLY A 203 -46.58 -2.60 -11.02
C GLY A 203 -45.37 -1.83 -10.49
N TYR A 204 -44.16 -2.12 -10.97
CA TYR A 204 -42.99 -1.28 -10.71
C TYR A 204 -43.03 0.01 -11.54
N THR A 205 -42.49 1.08 -10.97
CA THR A 205 -42.45 2.40 -11.60
C THR A 205 -41.04 2.93 -11.80
N ASP A 206 -40.08 2.44 -11.03
CA ASP A 206 -38.68 2.82 -11.11
C ASP A 206 -37.92 1.77 -11.92
N ILE A 207 -37.92 1.97 -13.24
CA ILE A 207 -37.35 1.04 -14.21
C ILE A 207 -36.57 1.83 -15.24
N GLU A 208 -35.30 1.50 -15.40
CA GLU A 208 -34.40 2.15 -16.33
C GLU A 208 -33.65 1.16 -17.22
N PHE A 209 -33.17 1.67 -18.36
CA PHE A 209 -32.15 0.99 -19.12
C PHE A 209 -30.81 1.60 -18.77
N GLN A 210 -29.82 0.78 -18.41
CA GLN A 210 -28.45 1.22 -18.18
C GLN A 210 -27.65 1.00 -19.47
N PRO A 211 -27.34 2.06 -20.24
CA PRO A 211 -26.84 1.88 -21.59
C PRO A 211 -25.32 2.05 -21.66
N PHE A 212 -24.62 1.07 -22.23
CA PHE A 212 -23.17 1.07 -22.34
C PHE A 212 -22.70 0.76 -23.76
N THR A 213 -21.45 1.12 -24.08
CA THR A 213 -20.86 0.93 -25.41
C THR A 213 -19.56 0.17 -25.31
N LEU A 214 -19.41 -0.88 -26.13
CA LEU A 214 -18.25 -1.76 -26.14
C LEU A 214 -17.43 -1.59 -27.42
N SER A 215 -16.11 -1.61 -27.26
CA SER A 215 -15.13 -1.72 -28.33
C SER A 215 -14.09 -2.76 -27.91
N ILE A 216 -14.31 -4.04 -28.25
CA ILE A 216 -13.59 -5.20 -27.73
C ILE A 216 -13.38 -6.27 -28.81
N THR A 217 -12.55 -7.26 -28.53
CA THR A 217 -12.46 -8.49 -29.33
C THR A 217 -12.91 -9.68 -28.47
N ALA A 218 -13.89 -10.46 -28.94
CA ALA A 218 -14.32 -11.68 -28.26
C ALA A 218 -14.52 -12.82 -29.27
N TYR A 219 -14.00 -14.01 -28.96
CA TYR A 219 -14.02 -15.19 -29.84
C TYR A 219 -13.44 -14.93 -31.24
N GLY A 220 -12.40 -14.09 -31.32
CA GLY A 220 -11.80 -13.65 -32.58
C GLY A 220 -12.67 -12.69 -33.43
N ILE A 221 -13.71 -12.10 -32.84
CA ILE A 221 -14.61 -11.12 -33.50
C ILE A 221 -14.40 -9.76 -32.87
N GLU A 222 -14.12 -8.76 -33.70
CA GLU A 222 -14.01 -7.36 -33.30
C GLU A 222 -15.40 -6.71 -33.24
N TYR A 223 -15.72 -6.14 -32.09
CA TYR A 223 -16.88 -5.29 -31.87
C TYR A 223 -16.41 -3.85 -31.80
N GLU A 224 -16.95 -2.99 -32.65
CA GLU A 224 -16.67 -1.55 -32.62
C GLU A 224 -17.94 -0.78 -32.28
N ASN A 225 -17.92 -0.03 -31.17
CA ASN A 225 -19.03 0.82 -30.72
C ASN A 225 -20.37 0.08 -30.58
N LEU A 226 -20.34 -1.20 -30.16
CA LEU A 226 -21.54 -2.00 -29.92
C LEU A 226 -22.33 -1.38 -28.75
N ARG A 227 -23.62 -1.09 -28.95
CA ARG A 227 -24.47 -0.47 -27.92
C ARG A 227 -25.33 -1.52 -27.23
N CYS A 228 -25.08 -1.74 -25.95
CA CYS A 228 -25.78 -2.70 -25.10
C CYS A 228 -26.57 -2.00 -23.99
N TYR A 229 -27.46 -2.75 -23.32
CA TYR A 229 -28.38 -2.20 -22.32
C TYR A 229 -28.71 -3.25 -21.26
N ASN A 230 -28.47 -2.95 -19.98
CA ASN A 230 -29.13 -3.71 -18.92
C ASN A 230 -30.57 -3.19 -18.74
N VAL A 231 -31.41 -3.97 -18.07
CA VAL A 231 -32.71 -3.53 -17.56
C VAL A 231 -32.62 -3.52 -16.04
N ALA A 232 -32.77 -2.38 -15.39
CA ALA A 232 -32.70 -2.27 -13.94
C ALA A 232 -34.07 -1.85 -13.39
N CYS A 233 -34.55 -2.55 -12.36
CA CYS A 233 -35.82 -2.28 -11.71
C CYS A 233 -35.62 -2.15 -10.19
N LEU A 234 -35.88 -0.97 -9.64
CA LEU A 234 -35.68 -0.66 -8.23
C LEU A 234 -36.99 -0.79 -7.45
N LYS A 235 -36.92 -1.49 -6.31
CA LYS A 235 -37.90 -1.45 -5.23
C LYS A 235 -37.28 -0.76 -4.03
N THR A 236 -37.79 0.41 -3.64
CA THR A 236 -37.27 1.13 -2.47
C THR A 236 -37.62 0.41 -1.16
N GLY A 237 -36.63 0.24 -0.30
CA GLY A 237 -36.76 -0.30 1.07
C GLY A 237 -37.40 0.68 2.05
N THR A 238 -37.90 0.15 3.16
CA THR A 238 -38.63 0.94 4.16
C THR A 238 -37.79 1.41 5.34
N VAL A 239 -36.67 0.75 5.62
CA VAL A 239 -35.77 1.05 6.75
C VAL A 239 -34.40 1.53 6.25
N TYR A 240 -33.84 0.84 5.27
CA TYR A 240 -32.54 1.12 4.66
C TYR A 240 -32.71 1.40 3.16
N PRO A 241 -33.31 2.56 2.77
CA PRO A 241 -33.60 2.85 1.36
C PRO A 241 -32.34 3.00 0.50
N ASP A 242 -31.19 3.32 1.10
CA ASP A 242 -29.92 3.54 0.40
C ASP A 242 -29.01 2.28 0.39
N LYS A 243 -29.47 1.17 0.97
CA LYS A 243 -28.75 -0.11 1.01
C LYS A 243 -29.47 -1.17 0.19
N LEU A 244 -28.72 -1.84 -0.69
CA LEU A 244 -29.28 -2.67 -1.75
C LEU A 244 -29.09 -4.18 -1.49
N ILE A 245 -30.13 -4.95 -1.81
CA ILE A 245 -29.98 -6.35 -2.22
C ILE A 245 -30.12 -6.37 -3.74
N VAL A 246 -29.06 -6.77 -4.45
CA VAL A 246 -29.07 -6.87 -5.91
C VAL A 246 -29.39 -8.31 -6.31
N ILE A 247 -30.34 -8.49 -7.24
CA ILE A 247 -30.78 -9.79 -7.74
C ILE A 247 -30.65 -9.75 -9.26
N GLY A 248 -29.72 -10.52 -9.82
CA GLY A 248 -29.33 -10.42 -11.23
C GLY A 248 -29.21 -11.76 -11.95
N ALA A 249 -29.25 -11.69 -13.27
CA ALA A 249 -29.02 -12.78 -14.22
C ALA A 249 -28.85 -12.16 -15.62
N HIS A 250 -28.06 -12.75 -16.51
CA HIS A 250 -27.99 -12.25 -17.88
C HIS A 250 -29.14 -12.77 -18.76
N TYR A 251 -29.52 -11.97 -19.76
CA TYR A 251 -30.61 -12.28 -20.67
C TYR A 251 -30.17 -12.49 -22.14
N ASP A 252 -28.88 -12.31 -22.45
CA ASP A 252 -28.32 -12.72 -23.74
C ASP A 252 -28.17 -14.25 -23.84
N SER A 253 -27.77 -14.72 -25.02
CA SER A 253 -27.44 -16.13 -25.27
C SER A 253 -26.44 -16.26 -26.42
N TYR A 254 -25.62 -17.29 -26.39
CA TYR A 254 -24.59 -17.55 -27.41
C TYR A 254 -24.64 -18.98 -27.99
N ASN A 255 -24.06 -19.17 -29.19
CA ASN A 255 -23.88 -20.50 -29.78
C ASN A 255 -22.46 -20.63 -30.36
N HIS A 256 -21.70 -21.59 -29.82
CA HIS A 256 -20.29 -21.74 -30.15
C HIS A 256 -20.01 -22.36 -31.54
N TYR A 257 -21.01 -22.97 -32.20
CA TYR A 257 -20.86 -23.56 -33.53
C TYR A 257 -20.96 -22.54 -34.67
N GLY A 258 -21.18 -21.26 -34.37
CA GLY A 258 -21.19 -20.21 -35.38
C GLY A 258 -20.98 -18.81 -34.83
N PRO A 259 -19.86 -18.52 -34.15
CA PRO A 259 -19.60 -17.20 -33.57
C PRO A 259 -19.67 -16.08 -34.62
N SER A 260 -19.28 -16.35 -35.87
CA SER A 260 -19.34 -15.37 -36.96
C SER A 260 -20.75 -15.10 -37.50
N ASP A 261 -21.71 -15.98 -37.22
CA ASP A 261 -23.10 -15.86 -37.65
C ASP A 261 -24.00 -15.61 -36.44
N LYS A 262 -24.23 -14.32 -36.20
CA LYS A 262 -24.99 -13.76 -35.07
C LYS A 262 -26.44 -14.26 -34.97
N GLU A 263 -26.99 -14.78 -36.07
CA GLU A 263 -28.38 -15.29 -36.16
C GLU A 263 -28.46 -16.81 -35.99
N VAL A 264 -27.33 -17.48 -35.72
CA VAL A 264 -27.34 -18.91 -35.38
C VAL A 264 -28.26 -19.13 -34.19
N TRP A 265 -29.12 -20.14 -34.32
CA TRP A 265 -30.11 -20.47 -33.31
C TRP A 265 -29.42 -20.75 -31.95
N SER A 266 -29.62 -19.84 -31.00
CA SER A 266 -29.17 -19.94 -29.61
C SER A 266 -30.37 -19.73 -28.67
N PRO A 267 -31.15 -20.79 -28.42
CA PRO A 267 -32.35 -20.71 -27.58
C PRO A 267 -32.06 -20.25 -26.15
N GLY A 268 -30.91 -20.65 -25.58
CA GLY A 268 -30.45 -20.19 -24.28
C GLY A 268 -31.48 -20.39 -23.17
N ALA A 269 -32.13 -21.55 -23.13
CA ALA A 269 -33.29 -21.78 -22.26
C ALA A 269 -32.88 -21.93 -20.79
N ASP A 270 -31.79 -22.65 -20.53
CA ASP A 270 -31.15 -22.68 -19.22
C ASP A 270 -30.06 -21.63 -19.09
N ASP A 271 -29.36 -21.32 -20.18
CA ASP A 271 -28.28 -20.33 -20.20
C ASP A 271 -28.66 -19.10 -21.07
N ASN A 272 -29.25 -18.05 -20.52
CA ASN A 272 -29.68 -17.92 -19.12
C ASN A 272 -31.11 -17.39 -18.99
N ALA A 273 -32.02 -17.95 -19.80
CA ALA A 273 -33.44 -17.66 -19.64
C ALA A 273 -34.01 -18.16 -18.32
N SER A 274 -33.44 -19.22 -17.72
CA SER A 274 -33.84 -19.75 -16.41
C SER A 274 -33.55 -18.75 -15.28
N GLY A 275 -32.31 -18.27 -15.15
CA GLY A 275 -31.96 -17.23 -14.18
C GLY A 275 -32.69 -15.91 -14.40
N THR A 276 -32.84 -15.46 -15.66
CA THR A 276 -33.64 -14.26 -15.97
C THR A 276 -35.11 -14.44 -15.54
N ALA A 277 -35.69 -15.64 -15.72
CA ALA A 277 -37.04 -15.94 -15.26
C ALA A 277 -37.14 -15.95 -13.72
N THR A 278 -36.09 -16.41 -13.02
CA THR A 278 -35.97 -16.32 -11.57
C THR A 278 -35.98 -14.88 -11.08
N VAL A 279 -35.20 -13.98 -11.71
CA VAL A 279 -35.23 -12.54 -11.40
C VAL A 279 -36.64 -11.96 -11.54
N LEU A 280 -37.35 -12.28 -12.62
CA LEU A 280 -38.73 -11.81 -12.85
C LEU A 280 -39.72 -12.35 -11.80
N GLU A 281 -39.60 -13.62 -11.44
CA GLU A 281 -40.51 -14.25 -10.48
C GLU A 281 -40.30 -13.74 -9.07
N LEU A 282 -39.04 -13.54 -8.65
CA LEU A 282 -38.70 -12.89 -7.40
C LEU A 282 -39.21 -11.44 -7.40
N ALA A 283 -39.00 -10.68 -8.48
CA ALA A 283 -39.55 -9.32 -8.59
C ALA A 283 -41.08 -9.30 -8.47
N ARG A 284 -41.79 -10.28 -9.06
CA ARG A 284 -43.25 -10.40 -8.93
C ARG A 284 -43.68 -10.66 -7.49
N VAL A 285 -42.97 -11.54 -6.77
CA VAL A 285 -43.31 -11.91 -5.39
C VAL A 285 -42.93 -10.83 -4.39
N PHE A 286 -41.77 -10.20 -4.54
CA PHE A 286 -41.30 -9.14 -3.63
C PHE A 286 -41.99 -7.80 -3.82
N LYS A 287 -42.78 -7.61 -4.89
CA LYS A 287 -43.44 -6.33 -5.21
C LYS A 287 -44.18 -5.72 -4.01
N ASP A 288 -44.94 -6.55 -3.29
CA ASP A 288 -45.77 -6.14 -2.14
C ASP A 288 -45.17 -6.56 -0.79
N PHE A 289 -43.98 -7.14 -0.78
CA PHE A 289 -43.22 -7.41 0.44
C PHE A 289 -42.74 -6.10 1.07
N ASN A 290 -42.84 -6.00 2.40
CA ASN A 290 -42.36 -4.84 3.15
C ASN A 290 -40.86 -4.99 3.44
N SER A 291 -40.05 -4.87 2.40
CA SER A 291 -38.59 -5.00 2.51
C SER A 291 -37.99 -3.88 3.36
N GLN A 292 -37.04 -4.21 4.22
CA GLN A 292 -36.25 -3.23 4.94
C GLN A 292 -35.24 -2.58 4.00
N TYR A 293 -34.57 -3.39 3.17
CA TYR A 293 -33.60 -2.95 2.18
C TYR A 293 -34.27 -2.61 0.85
N SER A 294 -33.60 -1.77 0.07
CA SER A 294 -33.95 -1.60 -1.34
C SER A 294 -33.54 -2.84 -2.12
N MET A 295 -34.37 -3.29 -3.07
CA MET A 295 -34.09 -4.44 -3.92
C MET A 295 -33.94 -3.99 -5.37
N LEU A 296 -32.80 -4.30 -5.98
CA LEU A 296 -32.51 -3.97 -7.37
C LEU A 296 -32.52 -5.25 -8.21
N PHE A 297 -33.50 -5.38 -9.10
CA PHE A 297 -33.62 -6.52 -10.02
C PHE A 297 -32.99 -6.15 -11.36
N VAL A 298 -31.98 -6.90 -11.81
CA VAL A 298 -31.20 -6.53 -13.00
C VAL A 298 -30.98 -7.71 -13.96
N PRO A 299 -31.76 -7.79 -15.05
CA PRO A 299 -31.34 -8.52 -16.23
C PRO A 299 -30.13 -7.87 -16.93
N PHE A 300 -28.99 -8.55 -16.94
CA PHE A 300 -27.73 -8.10 -17.56
C PHE A 300 -27.65 -8.46 -19.05
N SER A 301 -26.98 -7.63 -19.83
CA SER A 301 -26.68 -7.90 -21.25
C SER A 301 -25.19 -8.17 -21.43
N ALA A 302 -24.83 -8.97 -22.43
CA ALA A 302 -23.44 -9.15 -22.85
C ALA A 302 -22.56 -9.87 -21.80
N GLU A 303 -23.13 -10.83 -21.08
CA GLU A 303 -22.38 -11.76 -20.24
C GLU A 303 -21.47 -12.63 -21.10
N GLU A 304 -22.03 -13.19 -22.17
CA GLU A 304 -21.43 -14.25 -23.00
C GLU A 304 -20.18 -13.78 -23.76
N ILE A 305 -19.98 -12.46 -23.85
CA ILE A 305 -18.81 -11.82 -24.47
C ILE A 305 -17.90 -11.13 -23.46
N GLY A 306 -18.07 -11.37 -22.16
CA GLY A 306 -17.13 -10.95 -21.11
C GLY A 306 -17.73 -10.18 -19.92
N LEU A 307 -18.94 -10.53 -19.46
CA LEU A 307 -19.57 -9.96 -18.24
C LEU A 307 -19.86 -8.45 -18.30
N TRP A 308 -19.96 -7.88 -19.50
CA TRP A 308 -19.92 -6.42 -19.65
C TRP A 308 -21.15 -5.71 -19.07
N GLY A 309 -22.31 -6.36 -19.06
CA GLY A 309 -23.52 -5.84 -18.42
C GLY A 309 -23.37 -5.75 -16.90
N ALA A 310 -22.94 -6.82 -16.25
CA ALA A 310 -22.69 -6.82 -14.82
C ALA A 310 -21.56 -5.86 -14.43
N GLN A 311 -20.47 -5.80 -15.20
CA GLN A 311 -19.39 -4.81 -15.00
C GLN A 311 -19.92 -3.39 -15.04
N HIS A 312 -20.72 -3.05 -16.06
CA HIS A 312 -21.30 -1.71 -16.15
C HIS A 312 -22.21 -1.39 -14.96
N CYS A 313 -23.01 -2.35 -14.49
CA CYS A 313 -23.88 -2.16 -13.33
C CYS A 313 -23.07 -1.97 -12.03
N ALA A 314 -22.06 -2.81 -11.79
CA ALA A 314 -21.18 -2.73 -10.64
C ALA A 314 -20.42 -1.40 -10.62
N ASP A 315 -19.88 -0.96 -11.76
CA ASP A 315 -19.18 0.33 -11.89
C ASP A 315 -20.13 1.51 -11.61
N LEU A 316 -21.36 1.48 -12.11
CA LEU A 316 -22.36 2.52 -11.82
C LEU A 316 -22.64 2.60 -10.31
N LEU A 317 -22.93 1.46 -9.69
CA LEU A 317 -23.24 1.38 -8.26
C LEU A 317 -22.04 1.82 -7.40
N TYR A 318 -20.82 1.40 -7.75
CA TYR A 318 -19.61 1.81 -7.06
C TYR A 318 -19.37 3.32 -7.17
N ASN A 319 -19.48 3.88 -8.38
CA ASN A 319 -19.26 5.31 -8.62
C ASN A 319 -20.33 6.19 -7.95
N ASP A 320 -21.56 5.69 -7.79
CA ASP A 320 -22.63 6.35 -7.04
C ASP A 320 -22.47 6.19 -5.51
N GLY A 321 -21.49 5.41 -5.06
CA GLY A 321 -21.24 5.14 -3.64
C GLY A 321 -22.31 4.25 -3.00
N ALA A 322 -22.95 3.38 -3.79
CA ALA A 322 -24.02 2.52 -3.31
C ALA A 322 -23.50 1.49 -2.30
N GLU A 323 -24.24 1.30 -1.21
CA GLU A 323 -24.02 0.22 -0.26
C GLU A 323 -24.83 -1.01 -0.69
N ILE A 324 -24.16 -2.16 -0.84
CA ILE A 324 -24.81 -3.42 -1.21
C ILE A 324 -24.65 -4.40 -0.04
N GLU A 325 -25.78 -4.87 0.50
CA GLU A 325 -25.81 -5.95 1.50
C GLU A 325 -25.36 -7.28 0.88
N LEU A 326 -25.94 -7.62 -0.27
CA LEU A 326 -25.63 -8.84 -1.00
C LEU A 326 -26.06 -8.71 -2.47
N MET A 327 -25.18 -9.15 -3.38
CA MET A 327 -25.54 -9.44 -4.77
C MET A 327 -25.81 -10.93 -4.93
N ILE A 328 -26.96 -11.27 -5.49
CA ILE A 328 -27.38 -12.64 -5.75
C ILE A 328 -27.47 -12.81 -7.26
N ASN A 329 -26.63 -13.67 -7.82
CA ASN A 329 -26.66 -14.00 -9.23
C ASN A 329 -27.38 -15.32 -9.49
N PHE A 330 -28.13 -15.40 -10.57
CA PHE A 330 -28.67 -16.65 -11.11
C PHE A 330 -28.11 -16.88 -12.50
N ASP A 331 -27.46 -18.02 -12.66
CA ASP A 331 -26.93 -18.44 -13.94
C ASP A 331 -26.99 -19.95 -14.04
N MET A 332 -28.00 -20.43 -14.77
CA MET A 332 -28.44 -21.82 -14.86
C MET A 332 -28.98 -22.38 -13.52
N ASP A 333 -30.29 -22.53 -13.42
CA ASP A 333 -30.96 -22.99 -12.19
C ASP A 333 -32.10 -23.99 -12.44
N SER A 334 -32.09 -24.68 -13.58
CA SER A 334 -33.29 -25.41 -14.05
C SER A 334 -33.07 -26.81 -14.59
N TYR A 335 -31.85 -27.36 -14.54
CA TYR A 335 -31.55 -28.72 -14.94
C TYR A 335 -31.07 -29.57 -13.76
N GLN A 336 -31.54 -30.82 -13.74
CA GLN A 336 -31.19 -31.81 -12.75
C GLN A 336 -30.75 -33.07 -13.49
N GLY A 337 -29.44 -33.33 -13.54
CA GLY A 337 -28.84 -34.41 -14.30
C GLY A 337 -29.03 -35.81 -13.69
N ASP A 338 -29.33 -35.88 -12.39
CA ASP A 338 -29.52 -37.12 -11.63
C ASP A 338 -30.73 -37.06 -10.66
N ASP A 339 -30.89 -38.06 -9.80
CA ASP A 339 -31.98 -38.12 -8.81
C ASP A 339 -31.64 -37.39 -7.49
N VAL A 340 -30.52 -36.64 -7.42
CA VAL A 340 -30.07 -35.90 -6.25
C VAL A 340 -30.52 -34.44 -6.37
N LEU A 341 -31.16 -33.92 -5.32
CA LEU A 341 -31.63 -32.54 -5.27
C LEU A 341 -30.55 -31.63 -4.69
N ASP A 342 -29.34 -31.71 -5.20
CA ASP A 342 -28.25 -30.83 -4.83
C ASP A 342 -28.25 -29.54 -5.65
N PHE A 343 -27.55 -28.55 -5.13
CA PHE A 343 -27.27 -27.29 -5.82
C PHE A 343 -25.95 -26.73 -5.30
N ASP A 344 -25.25 -26.04 -6.18
CA ASP A 344 -23.97 -25.44 -5.86
C ASP A 344 -24.18 -24.00 -5.38
N ILE A 345 -23.40 -23.59 -4.38
CA ILE A 345 -23.35 -22.22 -3.87
C ILE A 345 -21.92 -21.70 -4.05
N PHE A 346 -21.72 -20.90 -5.07
CA PHE A 346 -20.53 -20.07 -5.22
C PHE A 346 -20.71 -18.79 -4.41
N ARG A 347 -19.67 -18.36 -3.70
CA ARG A 347 -19.74 -17.17 -2.86
C ARG A 347 -18.42 -16.45 -2.73
N ASP A 348 -18.54 -15.13 -2.64
CA ASP A 348 -17.52 -14.23 -2.13
C ASP A 348 -18.16 -13.33 -1.07
N CYS A 349 -18.59 -13.97 0.01
CA CYS A 349 -19.25 -13.36 1.16
C CYS A 349 -18.97 -14.21 2.41
N PRO A 350 -19.17 -13.65 3.62
CA PRO A 350 -19.12 -14.42 4.86
C PRO A 350 -20.00 -15.68 4.79
N PHE A 351 -19.55 -16.77 5.41
CA PHE A 351 -20.29 -18.04 5.41
C PHE A 351 -21.70 -17.92 6.00
N ALA A 352 -21.94 -16.91 6.85
CA ALA A 352 -23.25 -16.57 7.39
C ALA A 352 -24.35 -16.49 6.31
N TYR A 353 -24.09 -15.84 5.17
CA TYR A 353 -25.05 -15.74 4.08
C TYR A 353 -25.33 -17.10 3.43
N ALA A 354 -24.27 -17.85 3.09
CA ALA A 354 -24.43 -19.17 2.48
C ALA A 354 -25.14 -20.16 3.41
N LYS A 355 -24.93 -20.05 4.72
CA LYS A 355 -25.66 -20.83 5.73
C LYS A 355 -27.16 -20.54 5.67
N VAL A 356 -27.57 -19.27 5.50
CA VAL A 356 -28.99 -18.91 5.36
C VAL A 356 -29.62 -19.57 4.12
N PHE A 357 -28.92 -19.60 2.99
CA PHE A 357 -29.37 -20.30 1.78
C PHE A 357 -29.45 -21.83 1.99
N SER A 358 -28.43 -22.43 2.60
CA SER A 358 -28.41 -23.86 2.93
C SER A 358 -29.56 -24.29 3.84
N ASP A 359 -29.80 -23.53 4.90
CA ASP A 359 -30.86 -23.81 5.86
C ASP A 359 -32.23 -23.60 5.23
N ALA A 360 -32.40 -22.57 4.39
CA ALA A 360 -33.62 -22.36 3.62
C ALA A 360 -33.88 -23.51 2.63
N GLY A 361 -32.87 -23.96 1.89
CA GLY A 361 -32.98 -25.06 0.94
C GLY A 361 -33.36 -26.38 1.58
N THR A 362 -32.69 -26.71 2.69
CA THR A 362 -32.99 -27.92 3.48
C THR A 362 -34.42 -27.88 4.03
N ARG A 363 -34.83 -26.73 4.57
CA ARG A 363 -36.10 -26.57 5.29
C ARG A 363 -37.31 -26.46 4.40
N VAL A 364 -37.23 -25.72 3.29
CA VAL A 364 -38.37 -25.48 2.39
C VAL A 364 -38.51 -26.62 1.39
N GLU A 365 -37.41 -27.19 0.89
CA GLU A 365 -37.44 -28.11 -0.27
C GLU A 365 -36.57 -29.38 -0.13
N ASN A 366 -35.88 -29.58 0.99
CA ASN A 366 -34.89 -30.66 1.19
C ASN A 366 -33.77 -30.67 0.14
N LEU A 367 -33.39 -29.50 -0.34
CA LEU A 367 -32.22 -29.34 -1.21
C LEU A 367 -30.93 -29.65 -0.43
N ILE A 368 -29.92 -30.16 -1.13
CA ILE A 368 -28.61 -30.50 -0.58
C ILE A 368 -27.59 -29.45 -1.05
N PRO A 369 -27.20 -28.49 -0.21
CA PRO A 369 -26.27 -27.44 -0.62
C PRO A 369 -24.84 -27.98 -0.72
N ILE A 370 -24.13 -27.59 -1.78
CA ILE A 370 -22.69 -27.83 -1.94
C ILE A 370 -21.99 -26.48 -2.03
N HIS A 371 -20.96 -26.29 -1.21
CA HIS A 371 -20.33 -24.98 -1.02
C HIS A 371 -19.01 -24.86 -1.76
N TYR A 372 -18.87 -23.79 -2.54
CA TYR A 372 -17.64 -23.38 -3.18
C TYR A 372 -17.26 -21.95 -2.76
N THR A 373 -15.97 -21.64 -2.83
CA THR A 373 -15.43 -20.29 -2.61
C THR A 373 -14.98 -19.69 -3.95
N GLY A 374 -15.27 -18.41 -4.15
CA GLY A 374 -14.94 -17.67 -5.37
C GLY A 374 -16.18 -17.19 -6.12
N THR A 375 -15.97 -16.19 -6.97
CA THR A 375 -16.97 -15.60 -7.86
C THR A 375 -17.15 -16.39 -9.15
N TYR A 376 -18.33 -16.29 -9.75
CA TYR A 376 -18.70 -16.97 -10.99
C TYR A 376 -19.69 -16.10 -11.79
N CYS A 377 -19.52 -16.02 -13.11
CA CYS A 377 -20.36 -15.24 -14.03
C CYS A 377 -20.57 -13.78 -13.59
N ASP A 378 -21.78 -13.22 -13.77
CA ASP A 378 -22.13 -11.83 -13.46
C ASP A 378 -21.92 -11.40 -11.99
N SER A 379 -21.65 -12.34 -11.06
CA SER A 379 -21.28 -11.98 -9.68
C SER A 379 -19.84 -11.45 -9.56
N GLU A 380 -18.96 -11.81 -10.50
CA GLU A 380 -17.54 -11.42 -10.43
C GLU A 380 -17.31 -9.91 -10.44
N PRO A 381 -17.92 -9.11 -11.35
CA PRO A 381 -17.67 -7.68 -11.37
C PRO A 381 -18.10 -6.95 -10.08
N PHE A 382 -19.08 -7.50 -9.36
CA PHE A 382 -19.49 -6.99 -8.05
C PHE A 382 -18.44 -7.32 -6.97
N GLY A 383 -17.91 -8.54 -6.96
CA GLY A 383 -16.79 -8.93 -6.09
C GLY A 383 -15.53 -8.10 -6.34
N ASP A 384 -15.22 -7.80 -7.62
CA ASP A 384 -14.14 -6.90 -8.01
C ASP A 384 -14.34 -5.46 -7.49
N CYS A 385 -15.56 -5.05 -7.13
CA CYS A 385 -15.85 -3.76 -6.50
C CYS A 385 -15.94 -3.84 -4.97
N GLY A 386 -15.69 -5.01 -4.38
CA GLY A 386 -15.75 -5.24 -2.94
C GLY A 386 -17.12 -5.61 -2.38
N TYR A 387 -18.10 -5.85 -3.25
CA TYR A 387 -19.44 -6.22 -2.82
C TYR A 387 -19.55 -7.72 -2.58
N TYR A 388 -20.17 -8.07 -1.44
CA TYR A 388 -20.52 -9.46 -1.16
C TYR A 388 -21.45 -10.03 -2.23
N ASN A 389 -21.14 -11.24 -2.67
CA ASN A 389 -21.97 -11.91 -3.67
C ASN A 389 -22.12 -13.42 -3.41
N ILE A 390 -23.24 -13.96 -3.90
CA ILE A 390 -23.58 -15.38 -3.85
C ILE A 390 -24.27 -15.80 -5.16
N THR A 391 -23.94 -16.98 -5.67
CA THR A 391 -24.50 -17.54 -6.90
C THR A 391 -24.95 -18.98 -6.62
N PRO A 392 -26.25 -19.20 -6.34
CA PRO A 392 -26.86 -20.51 -6.41
C PRO A 392 -26.94 -20.97 -7.87
N VAL A 393 -26.44 -22.16 -8.17
CA VAL A 393 -26.43 -22.75 -9.52
C VAL A 393 -26.79 -24.22 -9.45
N GLU A 394 -27.32 -24.75 -10.54
CA GLU A 394 -27.52 -26.19 -10.68
C GLU A 394 -26.21 -26.98 -10.51
N ALA A 395 -26.27 -28.14 -9.85
CA ALA A 395 -25.07 -28.94 -9.57
C ALA A 395 -24.54 -29.67 -10.82
N GLU A 396 -25.43 -30.02 -11.73
CA GLU A 396 -25.10 -30.66 -13.01
C GLU A 396 -25.54 -29.71 -14.12
N PHE A 397 -24.60 -29.35 -15.00
CA PHE A 397 -24.87 -28.41 -16.09
C PHE A 397 -25.60 -29.09 -17.25
N THR A 398 -26.54 -28.37 -17.90
CA THR A 398 -27.17 -28.88 -19.11
C THR A 398 -26.15 -29.30 -20.20
N PRO A 399 -26.35 -30.45 -20.86
CA PRO A 399 -25.46 -30.87 -21.96
C PRO A 399 -25.63 -30.02 -23.24
N GLY A 400 -26.59 -29.09 -23.26
CA GLY A 400 -26.94 -28.23 -24.39
C GLY A 400 -26.36 -26.82 -24.33
N ILE A 401 -25.70 -26.43 -23.23
CA ILE A 401 -25.15 -25.10 -23.01
C ILE A 401 -24.37 -24.55 -24.23
N HIS A 402 -24.61 -23.28 -24.59
CA HIS A 402 -24.07 -22.60 -25.77
C HIS A 402 -24.32 -23.35 -27.11
N THR A 403 -25.43 -24.08 -27.27
CA THR A 403 -25.81 -24.76 -28.52
C THR A 403 -27.28 -24.57 -28.88
N ASP A 404 -27.69 -25.12 -30.03
CA ASP A 404 -29.10 -25.22 -30.44
C ASP A 404 -29.93 -26.21 -29.60
N TYR A 405 -29.30 -26.98 -28.70
CA TYR A 405 -29.93 -27.95 -27.81
C TYR A 405 -30.26 -27.40 -26.42
N ASP A 406 -29.87 -26.17 -26.08
CA ASP A 406 -30.30 -25.53 -24.82
C ASP A 406 -31.75 -25.02 -24.91
N ILE A 407 -32.70 -25.96 -24.81
CA ILE A 407 -34.14 -25.71 -25.04
C ILE A 407 -34.98 -26.05 -23.81
N SER A 408 -36.08 -25.33 -23.60
CA SER A 408 -36.95 -25.51 -22.42
C SER A 408 -37.49 -26.93 -22.24
N SER A 409 -37.57 -27.72 -23.30
CA SER A 409 -38.08 -29.09 -23.23
C SER A 409 -37.17 -30.09 -22.51
N ILE A 410 -35.91 -29.73 -22.23
CA ILE A 410 -34.96 -30.57 -21.48
C ILE A 410 -34.80 -30.12 -20.01
N LEU A 411 -35.48 -29.04 -19.59
CA LEU A 411 -35.37 -28.47 -18.26
C LEU A 411 -36.34 -29.11 -17.26
N ASP A 412 -35.97 -29.11 -15.98
CA ASP A 412 -36.80 -29.49 -14.86
C ASP A 412 -37.33 -28.25 -14.10
N PHE A 413 -38.50 -27.79 -14.54
CA PHE A 413 -39.20 -26.68 -13.88
C PHE A 413 -39.63 -26.98 -12.43
N SER A 414 -39.69 -28.26 -12.01
CA SER A 414 -39.94 -28.59 -10.60
C SER A 414 -38.69 -28.43 -9.76
N TYR A 415 -37.51 -28.67 -10.32
CA TYR A 415 -36.23 -28.36 -9.67
C TYR A 415 -36.04 -26.85 -9.58
N MET A 416 -36.23 -26.13 -10.70
CA MET A 416 -36.17 -24.67 -10.76
C MET A 416 -37.08 -24.00 -9.71
N GLU A 417 -38.34 -24.45 -9.60
CA GLU A 417 -39.29 -23.96 -8.58
C GLU A 417 -38.70 -24.06 -7.16
N LYS A 418 -37.96 -25.13 -6.84
CA LYS A 418 -37.36 -25.32 -5.52
C LYS A 418 -36.22 -24.35 -5.24
N ILE A 419 -35.36 -24.11 -6.24
CA ILE A 419 -34.27 -23.12 -6.13
C ILE A 419 -34.87 -21.73 -5.87
N VAL A 420 -35.87 -21.32 -6.64
CA VAL A 420 -36.51 -20.01 -6.47
C VAL A 420 -37.23 -19.88 -5.12
N ARG A 421 -37.86 -20.96 -4.64
CA ARG A 421 -38.50 -21.01 -3.30
C ARG A 421 -37.49 -20.85 -2.17
N MET A 422 -36.36 -21.55 -2.26
CA MET A 422 -35.24 -21.44 -1.32
C MET A 422 -34.68 -20.01 -1.29
N THR A 423 -34.44 -19.42 -2.46
CA THR A 423 -33.96 -18.03 -2.57
C THR A 423 -34.95 -17.05 -1.94
N ALA A 424 -36.24 -17.16 -2.23
CA ALA A 424 -37.24 -16.24 -1.68
C ALA A 424 -37.27 -16.26 -0.14
N ALA A 425 -37.12 -17.44 0.46
CA ALA A 425 -37.01 -17.59 1.90
C ALA A 425 -35.69 -17.00 2.44
N ALA A 426 -34.56 -17.28 1.80
CA ALA A 426 -33.24 -16.78 2.21
C ALA A 426 -33.17 -15.24 2.17
N VAL A 427 -33.64 -14.62 1.09
CA VAL A 427 -33.68 -13.16 0.93
C VAL A 427 -34.57 -12.52 1.99
N ALA A 428 -35.72 -13.11 2.31
CA ALA A 428 -36.59 -12.60 3.38
C ALA A 428 -35.91 -12.63 4.76
N ILE A 429 -35.13 -13.68 5.04
CA ILE A 429 -34.37 -13.79 6.29
C ILE A 429 -33.30 -12.70 6.35
N ILE A 430 -32.50 -12.54 5.29
CA ILE A 430 -31.45 -11.52 5.22
C ILE A 430 -32.07 -10.12 5.39
N ASP A 431 -33.14 -9.82 4.64
CA ASP A 431 -33.80 -8.52 4.67
C ASP A 431 -34.37 -8.15 6.05
N GLN A 432 -34.80 -9.14 6.84
CA GLN A 432 -35.43 -8.92 8.14
C GLN A 432 -34.48 -9.14 9.33
N SER A 433 -33.23 -9.53 9.07
CA SER A 433 -32.21 -9.68 10.10
C SER A 433 -31.59 -8.33 10.43
N ALA A 434 -31.29 -8.10 11.71
CA ALA A 434 -30.53 -6.93 12.11
C ALA A 434 -29.13 -6.95 11.46
N PRO A 435 -28.55 -5.78 11.12
CA PRO A 435 -27.18 -5.75 10.64
C PRO A 435 -26.20 -6.14 11.75
N PRO A 436 -25.04 -6.75 11.41
CA PRO A 436 -23.97 -6.95 12.37
C PRO A 436 -23.48 -5.60 12.89
N ILE A 437 -23.10 -5.56 14.16
CA ILE A 437 -22.53 -4.37 14.79
C ILE A 437 -21.10 -4.65 15.25
N ALA A 438 -20.20 -3.71 14.99
CA ALA A 438 -18.86 -3.74 15.52
C ALA A 438 -18.89 -3.52 17.04
N CYS A 439 -17.97 -4.16 17.74
CA CYS A 439 -17.71 -3.88 19.14
C CYS A 439 -16.23 -3.60 19.35
N THR A 440 -15.88 -3.06 20.51
CA THR A 440 -14.50 -2.90 20.97
C THR A 440 -14.35 -3.62 22.29
N LEU A 441 -13.23 -4.30 22.46
CA LEU A 441 -12.79 -4.85 23.74
C LEU A 441 -11.71 -3.96 24.33
N LYS A 442 -11.77 -3.75 25.64
CA LYS A 442 -10.68 -3.13 26.40
C LYS A 442 -10.40 -3.95 27.64
N ASP A 443 -9.12 -4.14 27.91
CA ASP A 443 -8.68 -4.75 29.15
C ASP A 443 -9.03 -3.87 30.35
N ALA A 444 -9.59 -4.49 31.39
CA ALA A 444 -9.90 -3.82 32.64
C ALA A 444 -8.68 -3.73 33.57
N GLY A 445 -7.63 -4.51 33.32
CA GLY A 445 -6.39 -4.53 34.11
C GLY A 445 -6.42 -5.36 35.40
N ASP A 446 -7.50 -6.12 35.61
CA ASP A 446 -7.66 -6.99 36.80
C ASP A 446 -7.32 -8.47 36.51
N GLY A 447 -6.85 -8.76 35.29
CA GLY A 447 -6.55 -10.10 34.78
C GLY A 447 -7.75 -11.01 34.55
N GLN A 448 -8.98 -10.54 34.79
CA GLN A 448 -10.18 -11.39 34.79
C GLN A 448 -11.39 -10.74 34.12
N SER A 449 -11.27 -9.50 33.64
CA SER A 449 -12.37 -8.75 33.08
C SER A 449 -12.00 -8.03 31.79
N LEU A 450 -12.91 -8.04 30.81
CA LEU A 450 -12.83 -7.25 29.58
C LEU A 450 -14.09 -6.39 29.45
N ARG A 451 -13.94 -5.12 29.08
CA ARG A 451 -15.06 -4.25 28.75
C ARG A 451 -15.40 -4.36 27.28
N VAL A 452 -16.59 -4.89 27.00
CA VAL A 452 -17.20 -4.89 25.66
C VAL A 452 -17.99 -3.59 25.50
N SER A 453 -17.79 -2.85 24.41
CA SER A 453 -18.56 -1.64 24.08
C SER A 453 -18.96 -1.63 22.61
N TRP A 454 -20.12 -1.05 22.27
CA TRP A 454 -20.58 -0.92 20.89
C TRP A 454 -21.35 0.39 20.71
N GLU A 455 -21.41 0.88 19.47
CA GLU A 455 -22.06 2.15 19.12
C GLU A 455 -23.40 1.94 18.38
N ASN A 456 -24.07 3.03 18.00
CA ASN A 456 -25.30 3.03 17.19
C ASN A 456 -26.45 2.17 17.73
N CYS A 457 -26.65 2.22 19.04
CA CYS A 457 -27.63 1.39 19.72
C CYS A 457 -29.07 1.82 19.45
N ASN A 458 -29.98 0.84 19.47
CA ASN A 458 -31.42 1.03 19.37
C ASN A 458 -32.08 0.62 20.68
N ASP A 459 -32.70 1.57 21.37
CA ASP A 459 -33.31 1.34 22.68
C ASP A 459 -34.50 0.36 22.66
N THR A 460 -34.99 -0.02 21.47
CA THR A 460 -36.03 -1.04 21.30
C THR A 460 -35.47 -2.46 21.14
N TYR A 461 -34.16 -2.61 20.94
CA TYR A 461 -33.51 -3.90 20.71
C TYR A 461 -33.07 -4.52 22.03
N GLN A 462 -33.01 -5.86 22.06
CA GLN A 462 -32.30 -6.60 23.10
C GLN A 462 -30.88 -6.92 22.61
N TYR A 463 -29.91 -6.94 23.52
CA TYR A 463 -28.52 -7.22 23.19
C TYR A 463 -28.03 -8.43 23.97
N LYS A 464 -27.21 -9.24 23.31
CA LYS A 464 -26.44 -10.32 23.94
C LYS A 464 -24.97 -10.19 23.56
N ILE A 465 -24.10 -10.63 24.45
CA ILE A 465 -22.66 -10.80 24.15
C ILE A 465 -22.41 -12.29 23.98
N ALA A 466 -21.81 -12.66 22.86
CA ALA A 466 -21.31 -14.01 22.61
C ALA A 466 -19.79 -13.98 22.67
N TYR A 467 -19.16 -14.94 23.36
CA TYR A 467 -17.72 -14.98 23.52
C TYR A 467 -17.16 -16.41 23.59
N GLY A 468 -15.86 -16.55 23.27
CA GLY A 468 -15.14 -17.81 23.25
C GLY A 468 -13.62 -17.60 23.23
N ILE A 469 -12.85 -18.69 23.20
CA ILE A 469 -11.37 -18.68 23.18
C ILE A 469 -10.79 -19.03 21.79
N GLU A 470 -11.66 -19.35 20.84
CA GLU A 470 -11.33 -19.57 19.43
C GLU A 470 -12.23 -18.65 18.60
N GLU A 471 -11.66 -18.02 17.58
CA GLU A 471 -12.31 -16.98 16.77
C GLU A 471 -13.68 -17.43 16.25
N ASP A 472 -13.80 -18.64 15.71
CA ASP A 472 -15.06 -19.13 15.13
C ASP A 472 -15.90 -20.01 16.08
N VAL A 473 -15.53 -20.10 17.37
CA VAL A 473 -16.22 -20.97 18.34
C VAL A 473 -16.60 -20.20 19.60
N LEU A 474 -17.77 -19.56 19.56
CA LEU A 474 -18.35 -18.84 20.69
C LEU A 474 -19.14 -19.82 21.56
N THR A 475 -18.58 -20.18 22.72
CA THR A 475 -19.14 -21.20 23.62
C THR A 475 -20.15 -20.66 24.61
N ASP A 476 -20.14 -19.35 24.86
CA ASP A 476 -20.89 -18.72 25.94
C ASP A 476 -21.66 -17.49 25.46
N THR A 477 -22.81 -17.23 26.09
CA THR A 477 -23.64 -16.05 25.81
C THR A 477 -24.17 -15.41 27.08
N ILE A 478 -24.27 -14.08 27.09
CA ILE A 478 -24.78 -13.29 28.21
C ILE A 478 -25.83 -12.30 27.72
N ASP A 479 -26.98 -12.25 28.40
CA ASP A 479 -27.98 -11.22 28.18
C ASP A 479 -27.52 -9.88 28.78
N VAL A 480 -27.52 -8.83 27.96
CA VAL A 480 -27.18 -7.47 28.40
C VAL A 480 -28.47 -6.77 28.86
N PRO A 481 -28.45 -6.03 29.98
CA PRO A 481 -29.57 -5.18 30.37
C PRO A 481 -29.98 -4.20 29.25
N PRO A 482 -31.27 -3.83 29.14
CA PRO A 482 -31.71 -2.82 28.17
C PRO A 482 -31.02 -1.47 28.40
N ILE A 483 -30.75 -0.71 27.32
CA ILE A 483 -30.20 0.65 27.37
C ILE A 483 -28.75 0.71 27.91
N THR A 484 -28.04 -0.43 27.94
CA THR A 484 -26.59 -0.48 28.18
C THR A 484 -25.85 -0.64 26.86
N TYR A 485 -24.81 0.15 26.66
CA TYR A 485 -23.97 0.17 25.43
C TYR A 485 -22.53 -0.29 25.70
N GLN A 486 -22.29 -0.74 26.94
CA GLN A 486 -21.06 -1.36 27.39
C GLN A 486 -21.39 -2.39 28.48
N TYR A 487 -20.57 -3.43 28.58
CA TYR A 487 -20.72 -4.50 29.56
C TYR A 487 -19.34 -5.03 29.98
N ASP A 488 -19.14 -5.21 31.28
CA ASP A 488 -17.92 -5.81 31.82
C ASP A 488 -18.09 -7.33 31.88
N LEU A 489 -17.41 -8.03 30.98
CA LEU A 489 -17.33 -9.47 30.96
C LEU A 489 -16.31 -9.93 32.00
N THR A 490 -16.78 -10.52 33.11
CA THR A 490 -15.94 -10.90 34.27
C THR A 490 -15.76 -12.41 34.41
N GLY A 491 -14.73 -12.83 35.14
CA GLY A 491 -14.47 -14.25 35.46
C GLY A 491 -13.66 -14.97 34.38
N LEU A 492 -12.94 -14.19 33.58
CA LEU A 492 -12.02 -14.65 32.54
C LEU A 492 -10.70 -15.12 33.15
N THR A 493 -9.88 -15.79 32.34
CA THR A 493 -8.56 -16.28 32.76
C THR A 493 -7.47 -15.34 32.27
N GLU A 494 -6.59 -14.89 33.18
CA GLU A 494 -5.47 -14.00 32.85
C GLU A 494 -4.57 -14.61 31.76
N GLY A 495 -4.21 -13.81 30.76
CA GLY A 495 -3.35 -14.23 29.66
C GLY A 495 -4.01 -15.11 28.59
N GLN A 496 -5.31 -15.42 28.73
CA GLN A 496 -6.08 -16.12 27.70
C GLN A 496 -6.74 -15.10 26.75
N GLU A 497 -6.54 -15.23 25.45
CA GLU A 497 -7.27 -14.44 24.47
C GLU A 497 -8.73 -14.86 24.40
N TYR A 498 -9.62 -13.87 24.37
CA TYR A 498 -11.06 -14.07 24.20
C TYR A 498 -11.55 -13.30 22.99
N PHE A 499 -12.35 -13.97 22.17
CA PHE A 499 -13.08 -13.39 21.04
C PHE A 499 -14.51 -13.07 21.51
N CYS A 500 -14.98 -11.85 21.27
CA CYS A 500 -16.32 -11.41 21.65
C CYS A 500 -17.01 -10.70 20.50
N GLY A 501 -18.33 -10.90 20.39
CA GLY A 501 -19.19 -10.14 19.50
C GLY A 501 -20.54 -9.83 20.15
N VAL A 502 -21.25 -8.86 19.58
CA VAL A 502 -22.54 -8.40 20.09
C VAL A 502 -23.66 -8.82 19.14
N ILE A 503 -24.66 -9.51 19.67
CA ILE A 503 -25.87 -9.91 18.97
C ILE A 503 -26.96 -8.90 19.28
N SER A 504 -27.47 -8.23 18.24
CA SER A 504 -28.59 -7.29 18.33
C SER A 504 -29.91 -7.99 17.96
N ILE A 505 -30.95 -7.86 18.77
CA ILE A 505 -32.22 -8.58 18.59
C ILE A 505 -33.36 -7.56 18.50
N PRO A 506 -33.87 -7.27 17.29
CA PRO A 506 -34.99 -6.38 17.09
C PRO A 506 -36.30 -6.99 17.63
N PRO A 507 -37.29 -6.16 18.03
CA PRO A 507 -38.56 -6.66 18.56
C PRO A 507 -39.43 -7.39 17.52
N ASP A 508 -39.38 -6.96 16.25
CA ASP A 508 -40.20 -7.48 15.15
C ASP A 508 -39.36 -8.04 13.98
N GLY A 509 -38.10 -8.43 14.23
CA GLY A 509 -37.17 -8.97 13.22
C GLY A 509 -36.29 -10.10 13.77
N TYR A 510 -35.17 -10.36 13.10
CA TYR A 510 -34.27 -11.46 13.48
C TYR A 510 -32.93 -10.97 14.01
N PRO A 511 -32.26 -11.77 14.87
CA PRO A 511 -30.86 -11.54 15.16
C PRO A 511 -30.04 -11.45 13.87
N PRO A 512 -28.87 -10.81 13.90
CA PRO A 512 -28.01 -10.76 12.73
C PRO A 512 -27.61 -12.18 12.29
N ILE A 513 -27.50 -12.39 10.98
CA ILE A 513 -27.12 -13.70 10.40
C ILE A 513 -25.67 -14.09 10.75
N GLY A 514 -24.86 -13.11 11.12
CA GLY A 514 -23.51 -13.28 11.67
C GLY A 514 -23.11 -12.05 12.48
N ILE A 515 -22.02 -12.14 13.24
CA ILE A 515 -21.53 -11.05 14.10
C ILE A 515 -20.08 -10.72 13.80
N MET A 516 -19.72 -9.47 14.02
CA MET A 516 -18.32 -9.02 13.98
C MET A 516 -17.68 -9.31 15.33
N LEU A 517 -16.47 -9.86 15.28
CA LEU A 517 -15.71 -10.19 16.48
C LEU A 517 -14.62 -9.15 16.73
N SER A 518 -14.29 -9.00 18.00
CA SER A 518 -13.04 -8.41 18.46
C SER A 518 -12.38 -9.39 19.40
N SER A 519 -11.06 -9.31 19.54
CA SER A 519 -10.35 -10.08 20.57
C SER A 519 -9.58 -9.17 21.52
N GLU A 520 -9.40 -9.67 22.75
CA GLU A 520 -8.49 -9.05 23.72
C GLU A 520 -8.07 -10.09 24.77
N VAL A 521 -6.94 -9.83 25.43
CA VAL A 521 -6.39 -10.65 26.52
C VAL A 521 -6.54 -9.91 27.86
N PRO A 522 -7.23 -10.45 28.88
CA PRO A 522 -7.27 -9.81 30.18
C PRO A 522 -5.93 -10.02 30.89
N MET A 523 -5.31 -8.94 31.34
CA MET A 523 -4.00 -8.94 32.00
C MET A 523 -4.05 -8.13 33.31
N VAL A 524 -3.21 -8.49 34.29
CA VAL A 524 -2.94 -7.61 35.44
C VAL A 524 -1.80 -6.63 35.15
N THR A 525 -0.84 -7.04 34.32
CA THR A 525 0.30 -6.20 33.96
C THR A 525 -0.01 -5.48 32.65
N PRO A 526 0.20 -4.14 32.56
CA PRO A 526 -0.04 -3.38 31.35
C PRO A 526 0.72 -3.91 30.13
N ARG A 527 0.18 -3.63 28.96
CA ARG A 527 0.83 -3.97 27.69
C ARG A 527 2.12 -3.19 27.51
N THR A 528 3.08 -3.83 26.86
CA THR A 528 4.31 -3.15 26.43
C THR A 528 3.95 -2.08 25.41
N PRO A 529 4.39 -0.83 25.56
CA PRO A 529 4.14 0.18 24.54
C PRO A 529 4.71 -0.23 23.19
N GLU A 530 3.90 -0.12 22.14
CA GLU A 530 4.26 -0.47 20.77
C GLU A 530 4.59 0.76 19.93
N ARG A 531 5.21 0.55 18.76
CA ARG A 531 5.61 1.61 17.81
C ARG A 531 6.44 2.70 18.48
N PHE A 532 7.33 2.30 19.38
CA PHE A 532 8.24 3.21 20.04
C PHE A 532 9.29 3.72 19.05
N THR A 533 9.38 5.03 18.91
CA THR A 533 10.37 5.71 18.05
C THR A 533 11.20 6.70 18.85
N VAL A 534 12.42 6.90 18.41
CA VAL A 534 13.42 7.78 19.02
C VAL A 534 14.06 8.59 17.91
N GLU A 535 13.75 9.88 17.84
CA GLU A 535 14.16 10.76 16.76
C GLU A 535 15.05 11.89 17.31
N PRO A 536 16.17 12.22 16.66
CA PRO A 536 16.98 13.35 17.06
C PRO A 536 16.29 14.68 16.74
N ALA A 537 16.47 15.66 17.61
CA ALA A 537 16.07 17.04 17.41
C ALA A 537 17.20 17.99 17.86
N LEU A 538 17.10 19.27 17.52
CA LEU A 538 18.12 20.25 17.92
C LEU A 538 18.28 20.28 19.45
N ASN A 539 19.47 19.90 19.92
CA ASN A 539 19.87 19.79 21.32
C ASN A 539 18.91 18.94 22.19
N SER A 540 18.20 17.99 21.58
CA SER A 540 17.26 17.11 22.29
C SER A 540 17.00 15.81 21.53
N ILE A 541 16.30 14.89 22.17
CA ILE A 541 15.80 13.66 21.54
C ILE A 541 14.31 13.55 21.79
N GLU A 542 13.53 13.39 20.72
CA GLU A 542 12.09 13.22 20.76
C GLU A 542 11.71 11.74 20.77
N LEU A 543 10.76 11.38 21.62
CA LEU A 543 10.34 10.01 21.86
C LEU A 543 8.83 9.93 21.65
N SER A 544 8.35 8.93 20.91
CA SER A 544 6.90 8.73 20.71
C SER A 544 6.53 7.25 20.67
N TRP A 545 5.28 6.92 21.01
CA TRP A 545 4.77 5.55 20.99
C TRP A 545 3.25 5.52 20.76
N ALA A 546 2.68 4.32 20.56
CA ALA A 546 1.24 4.13 20.49
C ALA A 546 0.58 4.30 21.88
N PRO A 547 -0.54 5.04 21.98
CA PRO A 547 -1.24 5.21 23.26
C PRO A 547 -1.83 3.88 23.76
N SER A 548 -1.86 3.70 25.08
CA SER A 548 -2.45 2.52 25.73
C SER A 548 -3.97 2.58 25.60
N THR A 549 -4.56 1.42 25.34
CA THR A 549 -6.00 1.23 25.19
C THR A 549 -6.66 0.71 26.47
N GLU A 550 -5.87 0.39 27.49
CA GLU A 550 -6.27 -0.25 28.75
C GLU A 550 -7.07 0.73 29.63
N LEU A 551 -8.08 0.22 30.34
CA LEU A 551 -8.99 1.08 31.10
C LEU A 551 -8.40 1.63 32.40
N ASP A 552 -7.45 0.92 32.96
CA ASP A 552 -6.76 1.24 34.21
C ASP A 552 -5.37 1.84 33.98
N PHE A 553 -5.02 2.16 32.72
CA PHE A 553 -3.82 2.90 32.38
C PHE A 553 -3.69 4.18 33.22
N SER A 554 -2.51 4.38 33.81
CA SER A 554 -2.21 5.53 34.67
C SER A 554 -1.23 6.49 33.99
N HIS A 555 -0.04 6.00 33.63
CA HIS A 555 1.02 6.80 33.02
C HIS A 555 2.12 5.93 32.39
N TYR A 556 3.04 6.56 31.67
CA TYR A 556 4.27 5.96 31.16
C TYR A 556 5.50 6.37 31.98
N ARG A 557 6.52 5.51 31.91
CA ARG A 557 7.90 5.80 32.33
C ARG A 557 8.84 5.67 31.16
N VAL A 558 9.75 6.62 31.04
CA VAL A 558 10.82 6.59 30.04
C VAL A 558 12.14 6.34 30.74
N TYR A 559 12.85 5.36 30.23
CA TYR A 559 14.19 4.99 30.65
C TYR A 559 15.20 5.36 29.58
N ARG A 560 16.39 5.76 30.02
CA ARG A 560 17.52 6.09 29.15
C ARG A 560 18.79 5.45 29.69
N ARG A 561 19.67 5.02 28.79
CA ARG A 561 21.06 4.66 29.13
C ARG A 561 22.04 5.19 28.10
N PRO A 562 23.27 5.56 28.50
CA PRO A 562 24.35 5.76 27.54
C PRO A 562 24.76 4.42 26.90
N GLU A 563 25.48 4.48 25.78
CA GLU A 563 25.94 3.29 25.04
C GLU A 563 26.63 2.24 25.93
N PHE A 564 27.42 2.69 26.90
CA PHE A 564 28.06 1.85 27.90
C PHE A 564 27.54 2.18 29.30
N GLY A 565 26.32 1.73 29.61
CA GLY A 565 25.70 1.91 30.92
C GLY A 565 24.42 1.09 31.13
N GLU A 566 23.84 1.25 32.32
CA GLU A 566 22.56 0.69 32.72
C GLU A 566 21.43 1.70 32.47
N TYR A 567 20.20 1.20 32.33
CA TYR A 567 19.01 2.06 32.24
C TYR A 567 18.77 2.82 33.55
N GLU A 568 18.50 4.12 33.40
CA GLU A 568 18.06 5.01 34.45
C GLU A 568 16.71 5.62 34.09
N LEU A 569 15.89 5.92 35.10
CA LEU A 569 14.60 6.57 34.90
C LEU A 569 14.82 8.04 34.50
N LEU A 570 14.43 8.38 33.27
CA LEU A 570 14.53 9.74 32.73
C LEU A 570 13.30 10.56 33.11
N ALA A 571 12.12 10.00 32.90
CA ALA A 571 10.84 10.66 33.13
C ALA A 571 9.77 9.68 33.60
N ASP A 572 8.84 10.19 34.42
CA ASP A 572 7.77 9.43 35.07
C ASP A 572 6.48 10.27 35.08
N ASN A 573 5.33 9.64 35.29
CA ASN A 573 4.01 10.27 35.24
C ASN A 573 3.68 10.94 33.89
N ILE A 574 4.17 10.38 32.78
CA ILE A 574 3.83 10.87 31.44
C ILE A 574 2.46 10.32 31.05
N THR A 575 1.49 11.20 30.78
CA THR A 575 0.13 10.79 30.34
C THR A 575 -0.08 10.88 28.84
N ASP A 576 0.76 11.65 28.16
CA ASP A 576 0.79 11.73 26.70
C ASP A 576 1.56 10.54 26.11
N ASN A 577 1.45 10.32 24.80
CA ASN A 577 2.17 9.25 24.09
C ASN A 577 3.49 9.74 23.46
N PHE A 578 4.08 10.79 24.03
CA PHE A 578 5.35 11.35 23.62
C PHE A 578 6.12 11.94 24.80
N SER A 579 7.43 12.06 24.67
CA SER A 579 8.32 12.69 25.64
C SER A 579 9.52 13.32 24.92
N ILE A 580 10.13 14.35 25.52
CA ILE A 580 11.34 14.99 24.98
C ILE A 580 12.44 14.92 26.02
N ASP A 581 13.60 14.39 25.63
CA ASP A 581 14.82 14.47 26.41
C ASP A 581 15.64 15.71 26.02
N GLY A 582 15.40 16.82 26.70
CA GLY A 582 16.20 18.04 26.58
C GLY A 582 17.50 18.02 27.40
N THR A 583 17.89 16.87 27.96
CA THR A 583 19.11 16.70 28.78
C THR A 583 20.13 15.76 28.13
N ALA A 584 19.88 15.32 26.90
CA ALA A 584 20.83 14.52 26.14
C ALA A 584 22.10 15.34 25.87
N GLU A 585 23.26 14.82 26.27
CA GLU A 585 24.54 15.48 26.01
C GLU A 585 24.90 15.43 24.51
N PRO A 586 25.49 16.51 23.96
CA PRO A 586 25.99 16.55 22.58
C PRO A 586 26.86 15.33 22.23
N TYR A 587 26.71 14.81 21.02
CA TYR A 587 27.49 13.68 20.47
C TYR A 587 27.41 12.35 21.25
N GLN A 588 26.60 12.27 22.30
CA GLN A 588 26.45 11.05 23.09
C GLN A 588 25.28 10.22 22.58
N LYS A 589 25.56 8.95 22.22
CA LYS A 589 24.52 7.97 21.91
C LYS A 589 23.79 7.55 23.18
N TYR A 590 22.46 7.62 23.12
CA TYR A 590 21.56 7.12 24.15
C TYR A 590 20.61 6.08 23.57
N THR A 591 20.35 5.03 24.35
CA THR A 591 19.27 4.08 24.09
C THR A 591 18.13 4.34 25.07
N TYR A 592 16.91 4.37 24.56
CA TYR A 592 15.70 4.61 25.31
C TYR A 592 14.80 3.37 25.30
N ALA A 593 13.97 3.28 26.33
CA ALA A 593 12.86 2.35 26.38
C ALA A 593 11.71 2.98 27.17
N VAL A 594 10.48 2.59 26.86
CA VAL A 594 9.28 3.07 27.54
C VAL A 594 8.50 1.90 28.14
N THR A 595 7.91 2.10 29.32
CA THR A 595 6.97 1.16 29.96
C THR A 595 5.65 1.87 30.24
N ALA A 596 4.57 1.10 30.27
CA ALA A 596 3.26 1.54 30.76
C ALA A 596 3.08 1.14 32.23
N VAL A 597 2.39 1.97 33.00
CA VAL A 597 2.06 1.75 34.42
C VAL A 597 0.55 1.91 34.59
N ASP A 598 -0.08 0.98 35.30
CA ASP A 598 -1.51 1.04 35.64
C ASP A 598 -1.80 1.78 36.96
N ALA A 599 -3.09 1.85 37.31
CA ALA A 599 -3.60 2.45 38.54
C ALA A 599 -3.20 1.69 39.82
N ASP A 600 -2.84 0.40 39.71
CA ASP A 600 -2.36 -0.46 40.79
C ASP A 600 -0.82 -0.48 40.92
N PHE A 601 -0.12 0.29 40.08
CA PHE A 601 1.32 0.42 39.97
C PHE A 601 2.06 -0.82 39.44
N ASN A 602 1.40 -1.71 38.69
CA ASN A 602 2.11 -2.70 37.90
C ASN A 602 2.72 -2.02 36.68
N GLU A 603 3.93 -2.44 36.30
CA GLU A 603 4.69 -1.85 35.21
C GLU A 603 4.94 -2.91 34.13
N SER A 604 4.71 -2.55 32.87
CA SER A 604 4.88 -3.43 31.72
C SER A 604 6.34 -3.88 31.56
N THR A 605 6.56 -4.89 30.72
CA THR A 605 7.88 -5.04 30.11
C THR A 605 8.23 -3.80 29.28
N PRO A 606 9.51 -3.38 29.21
CA PRO A 606 9.91 -2.25 28.39
C PRO A 606 9.74 -2.54 26.90
N SER A 607 9.51 -1.49 26.12
CA SER A 607 9.60 -1.52 24.66
C SER A 607 10.95 -2.05 24.18
N ALA A 608 11.03 -2.38 22.89
CA ALA A 608 12.33 -2.55 22.24
C ALA A 608 13.19 -1.29 22.45
N GLY A 609 14.49 -1.49 22.65
CA GLY A 609 15.42 -0.41 22.91
C GLY A 609 15.82 0.27 21.61
N GLU A 610 15.43 1.53 21.47
CA GLU A 610 15.74 2.37 20.30
C GLU A 610 16.74 3.46 20.68
N TRP A 611 17.53 3.96 19.72
CA TRP A 611 18.65 4.85 20.03
C TRP A 611 18.76 6.03 19.08
N ALA A 612 19.28 7.14 19.61
CA ALA A 612 19.65 8.31 18.82
C ALA A 612 20.80 9.09 19.47
N VAL A 613 21.35 10.03 18.70
CA VAL A 613 22.27 11.08 19.15
C VAL A 613 21.58 12.42 18.91
N ALA A 614 21.51 13.30 19.92
CA ALA A 614 20.87 14.61 19.76
C ALA A 614 21.56 15.42 18.65
N ALA A 615 20.79 16.17 17.87
CA ALA A 615 21.34 16.97 16.77
C ALA A 615 21.97 18.26 17.30
N THR A 616 23.15 18.60 16.82
CA THR A 616 23.91 19.79 17.26
C THR A 616 24.24 20.73 16.10
N PHE A 617 24.42 20.18 14.88
CA PHE A 617 24.81 20.91 13.67
C PHE A 617 26.04 21.81 13.88
N ASP A 618 27.05 21.34 14.61
CA ASP A 618 28.25 22.11 14.95
C ASP A 618 29.56 21.31 14.80
N GLY A 619 29.48 20.05 14.37
CA GLY A 619 30.61 19.14 14.17
C GLY A 619 31.44 19.42 12.91
N GLY A 620 31.20 20.55 12.23
CA GLY A 620 31.88 20.91 10.98
C GLY A 620 31.41 20.06 9.79
N ILE A 621 32.37 19.61 8.99
CA ILE A 621 32.13 18.96 7.70
C ILE A 621 32.04 17.44 7.81
N LEU A 622 30.99 16.85 7.25
CA LEU A 622 30.91 15.42 6.90
C LEU A 622 31.14 15.26 5.40
N LEU A 623 32.22 14.56 5.03
CA LEU A 623 32.43 14.06 3.68
C LEU A 623 31.80 12.67 3.57
N VAL A 624 30.73 12.57 2.81
CA VAL A 624 30.08 11.31 2.45
C VAL A 624 30.65 10.87 1.12
N ASP A 625 31.29 9.72 1.16
CA ASP A 625 31.87 9.06 -0.01
C ASP A 625 31.01 7.85 -0.36
N GLU A 626 30.22 8.00 -1.43
CA GLU A 626 29.29 6.98 -1.90
C GLU A 626 29.93 5.96 -2.85
N THR A 627 31.17 6.21 -3.28
CA THR A 627 31.75 5.50 -4.42
C THR A 627 32.07 4.03 -4.09
N GLN A 628 31.42 3.09 -4.76
CA GLN A 628 31.62 1.65 -4.64
C GLN A 628 32.90 1.19 -5.37
N GLU A 629 33.75 0.42 -4.67
CA GLU A 629 34.99 -0.14 -5.21
C GLU A 629 34.71 -1.35 -6.16
N GLU A 630 34.00 -1.12 -7.26
CA GLU A 630 33.71 -2.12 -8.28
C GLU A 630 34.02 -1.66 -9.71
N GLY A 631 34.40 -2.64 -10.55
CA GLY A 631 34.64 -2.42 -11.97
C GLY A 631 35.73 -1.38 -12.27
N ASP A 632 35.28 -0.26 -12.84
CA ASP A 632 36.10 0.85 -13.35
C ASP A 632 36.10 2.07 -12.42
N ASN A 633 35.52 1.97 -11.21
CA ASN A 633 35.49 3.05 -10.24
C ASN A 633 36.84 3.19 -9.50
N PRO A 634 37.19 4.38 -8.99
CA PRO A 634 38.44 4.59 -8.27
C PRO A 634 38.48 3.82 -6.95
N THR A 635 39.64 3.30 -6.58
CA THR A 635 39.77 2.57 -5.30
C THR A 635 39.64 3.52 -4.11
N GLU A 636 39.19 3.01 -2.97
CA GLU A 636 39.09 3.75 -1.70
C GLU A 636 40.37 4.54 -1.36
N SER A 637 41.54 3.94 -1.62
CA SER A 637 42.83 4.57 -1.36
C SER A 637 43.14 5.70 -2.33
N GLU A 638 42.73 5.59 -3.58
CA GLU A 638 42.92 6.65 -4.58
C GLU A 638 41.99 7.83 -4.30
N GLN A 639 40.73 7.55 -3.96
CA GLN A 639 39.74 8.54 -3.57
C GLN A 639 40.16 9.30 -2.32
N LEU A 640 40.57 8.61 -1.26
CA LEU A 640 41.03 9.25 -0.03
C LEU A 640 42.21 10.22 -0.28
N ASN A 641 43.21 9.81 -1.05
CA ASN A 641 44.35 10.67 -1.39
C ASN A 641 43.91 11.89 -2.22
N TYR A 642 42.93 11.70 -3.10
CA TYR A 642 42.38 12.77 -3.89
C TYR A 642 41.63 13.79 -3.03
N TYR A 643 40.73 13.34 -2.15
CA TYR A 643 39.98 14.24 -1.27
C TYR A 643 40.88 14.99 -0.28
N ILE A 644 41.92 14.34 0.26
CA ILE A 644 42.94 15.04 1.07
C ILE A 644 43.54 16.21 0.27
N THR A 645 43.81 15.99 -1.01
CA THR A 645 44.36 17.03 -1.88
C THR A 645 43.32 18.12 -2.19
N ALA A 646 42.07 17.74 -2.50
CA ALA A 646 41.00 18.66 -2.85
C ALA A 646 40.55 19.56 -1.68
N PHE A 647 40.48 19.00 -0.47
CA PHE A 647 40.08 19.72 0.75
C PHE A 647 41.25 20.45 1.43
N GLY A 648 42.50 20.11 1.06
CA GLY A 648 43.71 20.78 1.55
C GLY A 648 43.86 20.67 3.08
N ASP A 649 44.10 21.81 3.74
CA ASP A 649 44.30 21.88 5.20
C ASP A 649 42.99 21.80 6.00
N SER A 650 41.85 21.58 5.33
CA SER A 650 40.52 21.58 5.96
C SER A 650 40.24 20.27 6.68
N THR A 651 39.44 20.34 7.76
CA THR A 651 39.07 19.17 8.54
C THR A 651 37.65 18.72 8.25
N TYR A 652 37.50 17.41 8.09
CA TYR A 652 36.24 16.76 7.82
C TYR A 652 36.24 15.37 8.45
N THR A 653 35.05 14.88 8.78
CA THR A 653 34.85 13.45 9.06
C THR A 653 34.46 12.76 7.77
N ARG A 654 35.08 11.63 7.43
CA ARG A 654 34.70 10.83 6.26
C ARG A 654 33.78 9.68 6.69
N GLN A 655 32.67 9.51 5.97
CA GLN A 655 31.83 8.32 6.03
C GLN A 655 31.73 7.69 4.64
N VAL A 656 31.81 6.37 4.58
CA VAL A 656 31.63 5.60 3.34
C VAL A 656 30.21 5.03 3.32
N VAL A 657 29.52 5.17 2.18
CA VAL A 657 28.18 4.62 1.91
C VAL A 657 28.29 3.77 0.65
N GLN A 658 28.03 2.48 0.74
CA GLN A 658 28.19 1.50 -0.36
C GLN A 658 27.23 0.34 -0.12
N ASP A 659 27.09 -0.57 -1.09
CA ASP A 659 26.31 -1.79 -0.93
C ASP A 659 26.68 -2.55 0.37
N GLY A 660 25.66 -2.87 1.17
CA GLY A 660 25.80 -3.53 2.47
C GLY A 660 26.33 -2.66 3.61
N MET A 661 26.58 -1.36 3.38
CA MET A 661 26.95 -0.38 4.41
C MET A 661 25.74 0.50 4.78
N PRO A 662 25.67 1.03 6.01
CA PRO A 662 24.52 1.83 6.44
C PRO A 662 24.47 3.18 5.72
N SER A 663 23.29 3.57 5.25
CA SER A 663 22.97 4.90 4.74
C SER A 663 23.04 5.97 5.84
N LEU A 664 22.84 7.24 5.48
CA LEU A 664 22.87 8.34 6.43
C LEU A 664 21.64 8.31 7.35
N SER A 665 21.89 8.21 8.66
CA SER A 665 20.84 8.39 9.67
C SER A 665 20.73 9.85 10.11
N ARG A 666 19.54 10.28 10.58
CA ARG A 666 19.35 11.59 11.22
C ARG A 666 20.31 11.84 12.38
N SER A 667 20.62 10.80 13.16
CA SER A 667 21.60 10.90 14.25
C SER A 667 23.01 11.19 13.75
N THR A 668 23.33 10.78 12.52
CA THR A 668 24.62 11.04 11.87
C THR A 668 24.65 12.43 11.27
N VAL A 669 23.71 12.74 10.37
CA VAL A 669 23.70 14.04 9.66
C VAL A 669 23.46 15.20 10.62
N GLY A 670 22.68 14.99 11.67
CA GLY A 670 22.39 15.99 12.70
C GLY A 670 23.61 16.48 13.51
N GLN A 671 24.78 15.86 13.37
CA GLN A 671 26.00 16.32 14.05
C GLN A 671 26.75 17.40 13.26
N TYR A 672 26.49 17.57 11.96
CA TYR A 672 27.34 18.34 11.06
C TYR A 672 26.61 19.58 10.51
N ASN A 673 27.31 20.71 10.39
CA ASN A 673 26.73 21.91 9.77
C ASN A 673 26.82 21.87 8.24
N SER A 674 27.74 21.09 7.71
CA SER A 674 28.02 20.97 6.29
C SER A 674 28.17 19.51 5.90
N ILE A 675 27.48 19.10 4.84
CA ILE A 675 27.66 17.77 4.23
C ILE A 675 28.17 17.94 2.80
N PHE A 676 29.25 17.24 2.49
CA PHE A 676 29.79 17.09 1.15
C PHE A 676 29.53 15.65 0.70
N TYR A 677 28.52 15.49 -0.14
CA TYR A 677 28.11 14.22 -0.70
C TYR A 677 28.76 14.04 -2.06
N VAL A 678 29.64 13.04 -2.18
CA VAL A 678 30.35 12.74 -3.41
C VAL A 678 29.98 11.34 -3.86
N ASP A 679 29.49 11.25 -5.09
CA ASP A 679 29.13 10.02 -5.76
C ASP A 679 29.89 9.96 -7.09
N ASP A 680 31.03 9.28 -7.09
CA ASP A 680 31.86 9.14 -8.27
C ASP A 680 31.57 7.85 -9.07
N ASP A 681 30.50 7.13 -8.72
CA ASP A 681 30.10 5.90 -9.39
C ASP A 681 29.32 6.19 -10.67
N ASN A 682 29.56 5.40 -11.72
CA ASN A 682 28.83 5.54 -12.99
C ASN A 682 27.57 4.67 -13.10
N SER A 683 27.22 3.91 -12.06
CA SER A 683 26.17 2.87 -12.15
C SER A 683 25.47 2.52 -10.85
N ALA A 684 26.13 2.60 -9.70
CA ALA A 684 25.51 2.38 -8.39
C ALA A 684 25.29 3.74 -7.72
N HIS A 685 24.08 3.98 -7.19
CA HIS A 685 23.73 5.23 -6.51
C HIS A 685 22.86 4.92 -5.29
N PHE A 686 23.24 5.46 -4.13
CA PHE A 686 22.67 5.16 -2.80
C PHE A 686 22.07 6.38 -2.10
N LEU A 687 22.16 7.58 -2.69
CA LEU A 687 21.61 8.80 -2.11
C LEU A 687 20.09 8.71 -1.84
N SER A 688 19.35 7.90 -2.61
CA SER A 688 17.92 7.61 -2.39
C SER A 688 17.65 7.05 -0.99
N GLU A 689 18.54 6.22 -0.46
CA GLU A 689 18.43 5.60 0.87
C GLU A 689 18.62 6.60 2.02
N SER A 690 19.08 7.81 1.71
CA SER A 690 19.37 8.87 2.67
C SER A 690 18.39 10.06 2.60
N ILE A 691 17.42 10.05 1.68
CA ILE A 691 16.53 11.21 1.43
C ILE A 691 15.75 11.59 2.69
N ASP A 692 15.19 10.66 3.43
CA ASP A 692 14.40 10.96 4.65
C ASP A 692 15.23 11.64 5.75
N SER A 693 16.52 11.32 5.82
CA SER A 693 17.45 11.96 6.75
C SER A 693 17.89 13.33 6.23
N LEU A 694 18.09 13.47 4.92
CA LEU A 694 18.50 14.72 4.28
C LEU A 694 17.38 15.75 4.23
N ASP A 695 16.13 15.33 4.00
CA ASP A 695 14.97 16.22 4.06
C ASP A 695 14.82 16.83 5.46
N TRP A 696 14.88 15.98 6.48
CA TRP A 696 14.94 16.43 7.87
C TRP A 696 16.13 17.35 8.16
N TYR A 697 17.30 17.06 7.59
CA TYR A 697 18.50 17.89 7.73
C TYR A 697 18.35 19.28 7.10
N PHE A 698 17.61 19.37 6.00
CA PHE A 698 17.39 20.62 5.25
C PHE A 698 16.37 21.57 5.91
N ASP A 699 15.64 21.13 6.93
CA ASP A 699 14.79 21.98 7.77
C ASP A 699 15.60 22.85 8.75
N TYR A 700 16.90 22.61 8.88
CA TYR A 700 17.81 23.35 9.76
C TYR A 700 18.79 24.22 8.95
N GLU A 701 19.37 25.24 9.59
CA GLU A 701 20.40 26.10 8.98
C GLU A 701 21.72 25.34 8.75
N THR A 702 21.74 24.56 7.67
CA THR A 702 22.82 23.64 7.30
C THR A 702 23.21 23.86 5.85
N ASP A 703 24.42 23.46 5.46
CA ASP A 703 24.93 23.58 4.10
C ASP A 703 25.13 22.18 3.47
N PHE A 704 24.91 22.08 2.15
CA PHE A 704 24.99 20.79 1.45
C PHE A 704 25.60 20.94 0.05
N PHE A 705 26.64 20.16 -0.19
CA PHE A 705 27.29 20.01 -1.48
C PHE A 705 27.02 18.60 -2.02
N LEU A 706 26.57 18.51 -3.27
CA LEU A 706 26.44 17.24 -4.00
C LEU A 706 27.22 17.34 -5.31
N ALA A 707 28.07 16.36 -5.55
CA ALA A 707 28.67 16.14 -6.86
C ALA A 707 28.63 14.67 -7.18
N GLY A 708 28.04 14.33 -8.32
CA GLY A 708 28.12 12.97 -8.78
C GLY A 708 27.68 12.74 -10.20
N TRP A 709 27.82 11.49 -10.62
CA TRP A 709 27.55 11.05 -11.97
C TRP A 709 26.12 10.55 -12.09
N GLU A 710 25.25 11.22 -12.86
CA GLU A 710 23.81 10.89 -12.94
C GLU A 710 23.04 10.86 -11.61
N THR A 711 23.66 11.19 -10.47
CA THR A 711 23.14 10.88 -9.13
C THR A 711 21.69 11.32 -8.95
N ILE A 712 21.34 12.54 -9.36
CA ILE A 712 19.96 13.03 -9.21
C ILE A 712 19.02 12.40 -10.24
N TYR A 713 19.47 12.20 -11.47
CA TYR A 713 18.67 11.55 -12.51
C TYR A 713 18.35 10.09 -12.14
N SER A 714 19.34 9.34 -11.68
CA SER A 714 19.24 7.94 -11.27
C SER A 714 18.25 7.73 -10.13
N ILE A 715 18.16 8.68 -9.19
CA ILE A 715 17.21 8.62 -8.08
C ILE A 715 15.78 8.96 -8.52
N THR A 716 15.63 9.92 -9.43
CA THR A 716 14.31 10.51 -9.69
C THR A 716 13.51 9.75 -10.73
N GLY A 717 14.15 9.11 -11.72
CA GLY A 717 13.48 8.47 -12.86
C GLY A 717 12.60 9.43 -13.68
N GLN A 718 12.60 10.73 -13.34
CA GLN A 718 11.70 11.75 -13.83
C GLN A 718 12.51 12.98 -14.20
N SER A 719 12.17 13.60 -15.33
CA SER A 719 12.91 14.75 -15.81
C SER A 719 12.37 16.10 -15.33
N TYR A 720 11.17 16.19 -14.75
CA TYR A 720 10.50 17.46 -14.45
C TYR A 720 10.10 17.58 -12.97
N PHE A 721 10.44 18.72 -12.37
CA PHE A 721 10.13 19.02 -10.97
C PHE A 721 9.36 20.34 -10.85
N TYR A 722 8.38 20.36 -9.94
CA TYR A 722 7.45 21.46 -9.74
C TYR A 722 7.52 21.98 -8.29
N PRO A 723 7.07 23.21 -8.00
CA PRO A 723 7.00 23.72 -6.64
C PRO A 723 6.30 22.75 -5.67
N GLY A 724 6.88 22.55 -4.49
CA GLY A 724 6.46 21.56 -3.49
C GLY A 724 7.13 20.19 -3.61
N ASN A 725 7.91 19.92 -4.65
CA ASN A 725 8.74 18.71 -4.75
C ASN A 725 10.12 18.92 -4.10
N PHE A 726 10.67 17.87 -3.47
CA PHE A 726 11.98 17.87 -2.80
C PHE A 726 13.11 18.48 -3.64
N TYR A 727 13.31 18.04 -4.88
CA TYR A 727 14.40 18.50 -5.76
C TYR A 727 14.20 19.95 -6.21
N TYR A 728 12.95 20.38 -6.36
CA TYR A 728 12.64 21.78 -6.65
C TYR A 728 12.97 22.68 -5.45
N GLU A 729 12.53 22.30 -4.24
CA GLU A 729 12.68 23.14 -3.05
C GLU A 729 14.13 23.14 -2.52
N ASN A 730 14.77 21.97 -2.49
CA ASN A 730 16.09 21.80 -1.88
C ASN A 730 17.25 21.96 -2.88
N PHE A 731 17.07 21.69 -4.17
CA PHE A 731 18.14 21.83 -5.16
C PHE A 731 17.86 22.89 -6.24
N GLY A 732 16.66 23.44 -6.29
CA GLY A 732 16.33 24.52 -7.22
C GLY A 732 16.36 24.06 -8.68
N ILE A 733 15.96 22.82 -8.94
CA ILE A 733 15.95 22.21 -10.28
C ILE A 733 14.49 22.11 -10.76
N THR A 734 14.22 22.52 -12.01
CA THR A 734 12.91 22.31 -12.64
C THR A 734 12.92 21.22 -13.69
N TYR A 735 14.09 20.96 -14.28
CA TYR A 735 14.25 19.94 -15.29
C TYR A 735 15.68 19.40 -15.32
N ILE A 736 15.82 18.09 -15.55
CA ILE A 736 17.10 17.39 -15.74
C ILE A 736 17.10 16.70 -17.09
N ALA A 737 18.20 16.84 -17.82
CA ALA A 737 18.56 16.03 -18.97
C ALA A 737 19.96 15.47 -18.78
N GLN A 738 20.32 14.49 -19.58
CA GLN A 738 21.64 13.86 -19.50
C GLN A 738 22.38 13.97 -20.84
N SER A 739 23.70 14.07 -20.78
CA SER A 739 24.57 13.97 -21.96
C SER A 739 25.16 12.56 -22.07
N PRO A 740 24.58 11.62 -22.84
CA PRO A 740 24.98 10.20 -22.85
C PRO A 740 26.26 9.91 -23.66
N ILE A 741 27.04 10.94 -23.99
CA ILE A 741 28.20 10.84 -24.88
C ILE A 741 29.44 11.39 -24.20
N ASN A 742 30.59 10.78 -24.52
CA ASN A 742 31.94 11.20 -24.08
C ASN A 742 32.31 12.56 -24.71
N ASP A 743 31.77 13.64 -24.16
CA ASP A 743 31.86 14.99 -24.73
C ASP A 743 32.25 16.06 -23.70
N PHE A 744 32.08 15.81 -22.40
CA PHE A 744 32.37 16.77 -21.35
C PHE A 744 33.87 16.82 -21.02
N THR A 745 34.50 17.99 -21.21
CA THR A 745 35.93 18.22 -20.88
C THR A 745 36.14 19.05 -19.62
N GLY A 746 35.07 19.42 -18.93
CA GLY A 746 35.10 20.33 -17.80
C GLY A 746 33.93 21.31 -17.83
N ALA A 747 33.95 22.28 -16.93
CA ALA A 747 32.88 23.25 -16.79
C ALA A 747 33.42 24.68 -16.78
N ALA A 748 32.81 25.56 -17.56
CA ALA A 748 33.10 26.98 -17.52
C ALA A 748 32.39 27.60 -16.31
N GLY A 749 33.16 28.24 -15.44
CA GLY A 749 32.67 28.93 -14.27
C GLY A 749 31.97 30.22 -14.67
N VAL A 750 30.80 30.47 -14.08
CA VAL A 750 30.06 31.72 -14.27
C VAL A 750 29.88 32.43 -12.93
N ASN A 751 29.55 33.72 -12.94
CA ASN A 751 29.31 34.52 -11.73
C ASN A 751 30.44 34.49 -10.67
N GLY A 752 31.69 34.31 -11.11
CA GLY A 752 32.86 34.33 -10.22
C GLY A 752 33.25 32.96 -9.66
N TRP A 753 32.64 31.89 -10.16
CA TRP A 753 33.13 30.52 -9.96
C TRP A 753 34.33 30.22 -10.87
N PRO A 754 35.32 29.43 -10.43
CA PRO A 754 36.53 29.12 -11.21
C PRO A 754 36.22 28.17 -12.37
N ASP A 755 36.92 28.29 -13.50
CA ASP A 755 36.85 27.28 -14.57
C ASP A 755 37.41 25.93 -14.07
N LEU A 756 36.75 24.83 -14.48
CA LEU A 756 37.10 23.48 -14.08
C LEU A 756 37.49 22.64 -15.30
N GLU A 757 38.57 21.88 -15.15
CA GLU A 757 39.08 20.95 -16.15
C GLU A 757 39.09 19.52 -15.60
N ILE A 758 38.66 18.55 -16.41
CA ILE A 758 38.81 17.13 -16.10
C ILE A 758 40.25 16.65 -16.35
N ARG A 759 40.64 15.56 -15.69
CA ARG A 759 41.94 14.90 -15.90
C ARG A 759 42.07 14.37 -17.34
N GLY A 760 43.28 14.48 -17.90
CA GLY A 760 43.59 14.08 -19.28
C GLY A 760 44.35 12.74 -19.40
N ASP A 761 44.70 12.12 -18.28
CA ASP A 761 45.59 10.97 -18.18
C ASP A 761 44.92 9.70 -17.63
N THR A 762 43.63 9.75 -17.32
CA THR A 762 42.92 8.62 -16.73
C THR A 762 42.62 7.55 -17.77
N TYR A 763 42.72 6.28 -17.35
CA TYR A 763 42.29 5.10 -18.11
C TYR A 763 40.76 5.10 -18.39
N TYR A 764 40.05 6.04 -17.76
CA TYR A 764 38.62 6.27 -17.81
C TYR A 764 38.31 7.43 -18.75
N HIS A 765 37.60 7.09 -19.83
CA HIS A 765 37.18 7.90 -20.98
C HIS A 765 37.14 9.43 -20.75
N SER A 766 38.23 10.12 -21.09
CA SER A 766 38.24 11.57 -21.29
C SER A 766 37.95 11.84 -22.77
N PRO A 767 36.85 12.52 -23.13
CA PRO A 767 35.91 13.29 -22.28
C PRO A 767 34.82 12.46 -21.57
N LEU A 768 34.27 12.95 -20.44
CA LEU A 768 33.23 12.25 -19.65
C LEU A 768 31.89 12.17 -20.39
N GLN A 769 31.14 11.11 -20.09
CA GLN A 769 29.75 10.90 -20.51
C GLN A 769 28.79 11.03 -19.32
N ASN A 770 27.50 10.87 -19.58
CA ASN A 770 26.36 10.93 -18.68
C ASN A 770 26.38 12.07 -17.63
N VAL A 771 26.82 13.25 -18.05
CA VAL A 771 26.77 14.46 -17.22
C VAL A 771 25.34 14.97 -17.17
N ASP A 772 24.84 15.23 -15.97
CA ASP A 772 23.54 15.83 -15.73
C ASP A 772 23.54 17.31 -16.10
N ILE A 773 22.49 17.70 -16.80
CA ILE A 773 22.25 19.03 -17.33
C ILE A 773 20.99 19.56 -16.69
N PHE A 774 21.13 20.68 -15.99
CA PHE A 774 20.06 21.24 -15.20
C PHE A 774 19.34 22.39 -15.91
N THR A 775 18.06 22.52 -15.59
CA THR A 775 17.32 23.78 -15.73
C THR A 775 17.06 24.34 -14.35
N ALA A 776 17.66 25.49 -14.05
CA ALA A 776 17.54 26.16 -12.76
C ALA A 776 16.14 26.76 -12.57
N ALA A 777 15.59 26.58 -11.37
CA ALA A 777 14.42 27.27 -10.88
C ALA A 777 14.71 28.77 -10.71
N PRO A 778 13.68 29.65 -10.65
CA PRO A 778 13.89 31.11 -10.58
C PRO A 778 14.73 31.61 -9.40
N LYS A 779 14.85 30.84 -8.32
CA LYS A 779 15.64 31.17 -7.12
C LYS A 779 17.06 30.60 -7.14
N ALA A 780 17.34 29.68 -8.07
CA ALA A 780 18.64 29.04 -8.22
C ALA A 780 19.55 29.83 -9.15
N GLU A 781 20.84 29.85 -8.81
CA GLU A 781 21.90 30.45 -9.61
C GLU A 781 22.63 29.35 -10.39
N VAL A 782 22.76 29.53 -11.71
CA VAL A 782 23.66 28.70 -12.52
C VAL A 782 25.09 29.13 -12.23
N ILE A 783 25.93 28.19 -11.80
CA ILE A 783 27.34 28.44 -11.43
C ILE A 783 28.34 27.80 -12.39
N TYR A 784 27.90 26.78 -13.14
CA TYR A 784 28.73 26.06 -14.09
C TYR A 784 27.98 25.74 -15.38
N THR A 785 28.69 25.83 -16.52
CA THR A 785 28.18 25.45 -17.83
C THR A 785 29.08 24.44 -18.54
N PHE A 786 28.48 23.54 -19.31
CA PHE A 786 29.14 22.39 -19.95
C PHE A 786 30.18 22.82 -21.00
N ASN A 787 31.44 22.39 -20.85
CA ASN A 787 32.47 22.49 -21.90
C ASN A 787 32.51 21.21 -22.75
N SER A 788 32.25 21.36 -24.05
CA SER A 788 32.15 20.26 -25.01
C SER A 788 33.42 20.15 -25.86
N ILE A 789 33.93 18.93 -26.08
CA ILE A 789 35.03 18.68 -27.04
C ILE A 789 34.56 18.76 -28.49
N SER A 790 33.30 18.40 -28.74
CA SER A 790 32.69 18.48 -30.05
C SER A 790 32.16 19.90 -30.30
N SER A 791 31.96 20.28 -31.56
CA SER A 791 31.27 21.53 -31.86
C SER A 791 29.75 21.43 -31.63
N SER A 792 29.31 20.57 -30.70
CA SER A 792 27.90 20.31 -30.42
C SER A 792 27.25 21.52 -29.77
N THR A 793 26.13 21.97 -30.34
CA THR A 793 25.30 23.04 -29.77
C THR A 793 24.21 22.51 -28.84
N PHE A 794 24.11 21.19 -28.69
CA PHE A 794 23.03 20.54 -27.95
C PHE A 794 23.30 20.55 -26.44
N TYR A 795 24.54 20.26 -26.03
CA TYR A 795 24.97 20.22 -24.62
C TYR A 795 25.90 21.39 -24.25
N GLY A 796 26.73 21.88 -25.17
CA GLY A 796 27.67 22.97 -24.89
C GLY A 796 27.00 24.24 -24.36
N ASN A 797 27.57 24.81 -23.29
CA ASN A 797 27.07 25.97 -22.53
C ASN A 797 25.74 25.74 -21.79
N LYS A 798 25.25 24.50 -21.65
CA LYS A 798 24.10 24.20 -20.80
C LYS A 798 24.50 24.16 -19.32
N PRO A 799 23.61 24.49 -18.37
CA PRO A 799 23.92 24.44 -16.94
C PRO A 799 24.24 23.02 -16.48
N VAL A 800 25.34 22.87 -15.74
CA VAL A 800 25.78 21.60 -15.12
C VAL A 800 26.14 21.77 -13.65
N GLY A 801 25.95 22.97 -13.11
CA GLY A 801 26.07 23.23 -11.68
C GLY A 801 25.17 24.38 -11.26
N ILE A 802 24.54 24.20 -10.10
CA ILE A 802 23.60 25.14 -9.49
C ILE A 802 24.03 25.45 -8.07
N ALA A 803 23.94 26.71 -7.68
CA ALA A 803 23.93 27.15 -6.30
C ALA A 803 22.54 27.66 -5.91
N LEU A 804 22.08 27.35 -4.71
CA LEU A 804 20.82 27.83 -4.16
C LEU A 804 21.07 28.35 -2.75
N ASP A 805 20.52 29.53 -2.46
CA ASP A 805 20.52 30.14 -1.13
C ASP A 805 19.08 30.05 -0.59
N THR A 806 18.87 29.14 0.35
CA THR A 806 17.57 28.93 0.97
C THR A 806 17.48 29.69 2.30
N HIS A 807 16.28 29.74 2.88
CA HIS A 807 16.13 30.23 4.25
C HIS A 807 16.78 29.35 5.34
N HIS A 808 17.14 28.11 5.00
CA HIS A 808 17.72 27.10 5.88
C HIS A 808 19.16 26.73 5.46
N GLY A 809 19.85 27.65 4.79
CA GLY A 809 21.24 27.47 4.37
C GLY A 809 21.40 27.20 2.87
N LYS A 810 22.63 26.90 2.47
CA LYS A 810 23.11 26.97 1.10
C LYS A 810 23.31 25.59 0.51
N ARG A 811 23.09 25.49 -0.80
CA ARG A 811 23.17 24.24 -1.56
C ARG A 811 24.02 24.45 -2.79
N VAL A 812 24.92 23.51 -3.07
CA VAL A 812 25.71 23.48 -4.31
C VAL A 812 25.61 22.09 -4.91
N ILE A 813 25.12 22.01 -6.14
CA ILE A 813 24.86 20.75 -6.82
C ILE A 813 25.58 20.76 -8.16
N LEU A 814 26.36 19.72 -8.43
CA LEU A 814 27.07 19.49 -9.70
C LEU A 814 26.52 18.24 -10.37
N GLY A 815 26.29 18.33 -11.68
CA GLY A 815 25.84 17.21 -12.51
C GLY A 815 26.97 16.31 -13.00
N PHE A 816 28.15 16.42 -12.40
CA PHE A 816 29.33 15.67 -12.75
C PHE A 816 30.14 15.31 -11.49
N PRO A 817 30.86 14.19 -11.52
CA PRO A 817 31.60 13.67 -10.38
C PRO A 817 32.84 14.50 -10.04
N LEU A 818 33.20 14.53 -8.76
CA LEU A 818 34.31 15.34 -8.24
C LEU A 818 35.67 14.70 -8.54
N TYR A 819 35.81 13.37 -8.43
CA TYR A 819 37.09 12.65 -8.56
C TYR A 819 37.80 12.84 -9.91
N TYR A 820 37.03 13.12 -10.95
CA TYR A 820 37.53 13.22 -12.32
C TYR A 820 38.06 14.61 -12.69
N LEU A 821 37.97 15.59 -11.79
CA LEU A 821 38.59 16.91 -11.99
C LEU A 821 40.11 16.86 -11.78
N THR A 822 40.85 17.75 -12.44
CA THR A 822 42.25 17.98 -12.08
C THR A 822 42.37 18.44 -10.63
N GLU A 823 43.45 18.10 -9.94
CA GLU A 823 43.65 18.48 -8.53
C GLU A 823 43.55 20.01 -8.33
N GLU A 824 44.07 20.80 -9.28
CA GLU A 824 43.96 22.26 -9.27
C GLU A 824 42.50 22.74 -9.38
N SER A 825 41.71 22.10 -10.26
CA SER A 825 40.28 22.42 -10.41
C SER A 825 39.47 22.02 -9.19
N ALA A 826 39.74 20.84 -8.61
CA ALA A 826 39.06 20.36 -7.41
C ALA A 826 39.35 21.26 -6.20
N GLN A 827 40.62 21.65 -5.99
CA GLN A 827 41.01 22.59 -4.95
C GLN A 827 40.33 23.95 -5.13
N ALA A 828 40.31 24.47 -6.36
CA ALA A 828 39.66 25.75 -6.66
C ALA A 828 38.15 25.70 -6.42
N LEU A 829 37.50 24.59 -6.80
CA LEU A 829 36.08 24.35 -6.56
C LEU A 829 35.78 24.30 -5.06
N ILE A 830 36.46 23.43 -4.30
CA ILE A 830 36.21 23.25 -2.87
C ILE A 830 36.48 24.54 -2.10
N ALA A 831 37.56 25.27 -2.43
CA ALA A 831 37.82 26.59 -1.85
C ALA A 831 36.68 27.60 -2.13
N LYS A 832 36.10 27.55 -3.34
CA LYS A 832 34.96 28.40 -3.69
C LYS A 832 33.67 28.00 -2.99
N VAL A 833 33.43 26.70 -2.82
CA VAL A 833 32.30 26.18 -2.04
C VAL A 833 32.41 26.63 -0.58
N PHE A 834 33.59 26.53 0.03
CA PHE A 834 33.81 27.04 1.39
C PHE A 834 33.58 28.55 1.51
N GLU A 835 34.06 29.34 0.54
CA GLU A 835 33.75 30.77 0.49
C GLU A 835 32.23 31.01 0.43
N TYR A 836 31.53 30.25 -0.42
CA TYR A 836 30.08 30.37 -0.61
C TYR A 836 29.31 29.97 0.65
N PHE A 837 29.58 28.81 1.23
CA PHE A 837 29.02 28.34 2.49
C PHE A 837 29.38 29.26 3.66
N SER A 838 30.46 30.04 3.53
CA SER A 838 31.06 30.79 4.64
C SER A 838 31.62 29.85 5.71
N GLU A 839 32.08 28.68 5.27
CA GLU A 839 32.82 27.73 6.09
C GLU A 839 34.13 28.37 6.53
N GLU A 840 34.31 28.50 7.84
CA GLU A 840 35.53 29.04 8.42
C GLU A 840 36.56 27.91 8.51
N SER A 841 37.67 28.01 7.77
CA SER A 841 38.77 27.06 7.91
C SER A 841 39.28 27.06 9.36
N VAL A 842 39.05 25.96 10.07
CA VAL A 842 39.53 25.79 11.45
C VAL A 842 41.04 25.63 11.39
N LEU A 843 41.76 26.62 11.91
CA LEU A 843 43.21 26.69 11.85
C LEU A 843 43.79 26.24 13.19
N TYR A 844 44.12 24.94 13.31
CA TYR A 844 44.63 24.40 14.56
C TYR A 844 45.92 25.11 15.00
N GLY A 845 46.02 25.42 16.29
CA GLY A 845 47.09 26.25 16.83
C GLY A 845 46.82 27.75 16.80
N ASP A 846 45.72 28.24 16.20
CA ASP A 846 45.25 29.62 16.32
C ASP A 846 44.65 29.87 17.72
N ALA A 847 45.52 29.92 18.72
CA ALA A 847 45.12 30.09 20.11
C ALA A 847 44.54 31.47 20.40
N ASN A 848 44.73 32.45 19.50
CA ASN A 848 44.27 33.81 19.71
C ASN A 848 42.97 34.13 18.93
N GLY A 849 42.57 33.27 18.00
CA GLY A 849 41.33 33.33 17.23
C GLY A 849 41.33 34.41 16.15
N ASP A 850 42.51 34.86 15.69
CA ASP A 850 42.65 35.90 14.66
C ASP A 850 42.81 35.34 13.23
N ARG A 851 42.68 34.02 13.08
CA ARG A 851 42.74 33.27 11.81
C ARG A 851 44.10 33.33 11.15
N ALA A 852 45.16 33.53 11.93
CA ALA A 852 46.51 33.56 11.42
C ALA A 852 47.45 32.84 12.39
N LEU A 853 47.87 31.62 12.04
CA LEU A 853 48.85 30.90 12.85
C LEU A 853 50.24 31.55 12.76
N ASN A 854 50.63 32.26 13.80
CA ASN A 854 51.85 33.02 13.87
C ASN A 854 52.39 33.17 15.32
N ILE A 855 53.32 34.09 15.53
CA ILE A 855 53.93 34.30 16.87
C ILE A 855 52.95 34.85 17.91
N LEU A 856 51.85 35.45 17.46
CA LEU A 856 50.81 35.99 18.34
C LEU A 856 50.06 34.88 19.05
N ASP A 857 49.88 33.70 18.45
CA ASP A 857 49.29 32.52 19.09
C ASP A 857 50.14 31.96 20.20
N ILE A 858 51.45 31.81 19.93
CA ILE A 858 52.44 31.44 20.94
C ILE A 858 52.41 32.45 22.09
N THR A 859 52.32 33.75 21.75
CA THR A 859 52.26 34.81 22.76
C THR A 859 50.96 34.75 23.57
N HIS A 860 49.83 34.44 22.93
CA HIS A 860 48.53 34.31 23.57
C HIS A 860 48.51 33.12 24.54
N LEU A 861 48.93 31.94 24.09
CA LEU A 861 49.09 30.73 24.91
C LEU A 861 50.02 30.95 26.11
N VAL A 862 51.19 31.57 25.91
CA VAL A 862 52.11 31.88 27.01
C VAL A 862 51.50 32.87 28.00
N ASN A 863 50.75 33.86 27.51
CA ASN A 863 50.08 34.82 28.38
C ASN A 863 48.96 34.16 29.19
N TYR A 864 48.16 33.29 28.57
CA TYR A 864 47.14 32.48 29.23
C TYR A 864 47.75 31.57 30.31
N LEU A 865 48.73 30.74 29.95
CA LEU A 865 49.33 29.74 30.84
C LEU A 865 50.14 30.33 32.00
N TYR A 866 50.81 31.47 31.80
CA TYR A 866 51.83 31.95 32.75
C TYR A 866 51.70 33.40 33.20
N LYS A 867 50.80 34.19 32.59
CA LYS A 867 50.66 35.63 32.91
C LYS A 867 49.24 36.06 33.24
N GLY A 868 48.29 35.12 33.38
CA GLY A 868 46.89 35.42 33.70
C GLY A 868 46.17 36.16 32.58
N GLY A 869 46.57 35.94 31.33
CA GLY A 869 45.85 36.42 30.15
C GLY A 869 44.49 35.72 29.95
N PRO A 870 43.67 36.21 29.00
CA PRO A 870 42.38 35.60 28.68
C PRO A 870 42.55 34.14 28.22
N LYS A 871 41.52 33.32 28.50
CA LYS A 871 41.42 31.94 27.99
C LYS A 871 41.22 31.99 26.46
N PRO A 872 41.87 31.10 25.69
CA PRO A 872 41.56 30.91 24.26
C PRO A 872 40.05 30.73 24.05
N ALA A 873 39.54 31.31 22.96
CA ALA A 873 38.11 31.23 22.61
C ALA A 873 37.69 29.78 22.33
N ASP A 874 38.57 29.01 21.70
CA ASP A 874 38.48 27.56 21.53
C ASP A 874 39.70 26.90 22.17
N MET A 875 39.44 25.95 23.07
CA MET A 875 40.50 25.21 23.76
C MET A 875 41.14 24.12 22.90
N ASN A 876 40.44 23.64 21.88
CA ASN A 876 40.98 22.66 20.94
C ASN A 876 42.06 23.30 20.05
N ASN A 877 41.86 24.57 19.64
CA ASN A 877 42.89 25.33 18.93
C ASN A 877 44.11 25.67 19.79
N ALA A 878 44.03 25.50 21.11
CA ALA A 878 45.13 25.69 22.05
C ALA A 878 45.91 24.39 22.37
N ASP A 879 45.49 23.23 21.85
CA ASP A 879 46.13 21.90 22.00
C ASP A 879 46.60 21.32 20.65
N PRO A 880 47.53 22.01 19.94
CA PRO A 880 48.01 21.66 18.61
C PRO A 880 48.81 20.35 18.54
N ASN A 881 49.06 19.68 19.67
CA ASN A 881 49.70 18.37 19.68
C ASN A 881 48.73 17.23 20.03
N ALA A 882 47.42 17.53 20.15
CA ALA A 882 46.35 16.60 20.50
C ALA A 882 46.63 15.79 21.78
N SER A 883 47.22 16.41 22.80
CA SER A 883 47.49 15.76 24.09
C SER A 883 46.27 15.74 25.01
N CYS A 884 45.18 16.38 24.61
CA CYS A 884 43.99 16.69 25.39
C CYS A 884 44.31 17.57 26.61
N THR A 885 45.46 18.27 26.62
CA THR A 885 45.86 19.14 27.73
C THR A 885 46.65 20.36 27.27
N VAL A 886 46.10 21.56 27.42
CA VAL A 886 46.83 22.81 27.09
C VAL A 886 47.92 23.12 28.12
N ASN A 887 49.19 23.00 27.70
CA ASN A 887 50.37 23.24 28.52
C ASN A 887 51.58 23.77 27.70
N ILE A 888 52.80 23.75 28.28
CA ILE A 888 54.00 24.29 27.61
C ILE A 888 54.44 23.48 26.38
N LEU A 889 54.02 22.22 26.29
CA LEU A 889 54.33 21.35 25.16
C LEU A 889 53.63 21.84 23.90
N ASP A 890 52.44 22.43 24.01
CA ASP A 890 51.70 23.07 22.92
C ASP A 890 52.42 24.29 22.37
N VAL A 891 52.92 25.14 23.26
CA VAL A 891 53.78 26.27 22.90
C VAL A 891 55.04 25.80 22.19
N THR A 892 55.64 24.72 22.69
CA THR A 892 56.86 24.14 22.12
C THR A 892 56.58 23.52 20.75
N TYR A 893 55.40 22.93 20.57
CA TYR A 893 54.94 22.34 19.32
C TYR A 893 54.76 23.43 18.26
N LEU A 894 54.05 24.53 18.57
CA LEU A 894 53.85 25.66 17.65
C LEU A 894 55.17 26.34 17.26
N ILE A 895 56.10 26.50 18.21
CA ILE A 895 57.45 27.03 17.89
C ILE A 895 58.19 26.06 16.95
N GLY A 896 58.04 24.75 17.18
CA GLY A 896 58.61 23.70 16.35
C GLY A 896 58.10 23.77 14.91
N TYR A 897 56.79 23.85 14.75
CA TYR A 897 56.13 24.03 13.46
C TYR A 897 56.58 25.33 12.77
N LEU A 898 56.34 26.49 13.40
CA LEU A 898 56.55 27.81 12.78
C LEU A 898 58.02 28.13 12.43
N TYR A 899 58.98 27.60 13.19
CA TYR A 899 60.38 28.04 13.09
C TYR A 899 61.42 26.93 12.91
N LYS A 900 61.03 25.66 13.01
CA LYS A 900 61.97 24.53 12.97
C LYS A 900 61.58 23.43 11.98
N GLY A 901 60.54 23.63 11.17
CA GLY A 901 60.05 22.64 10.21
C GLY A 901 59.48 21.39 10.91
N GLY A 902 58.85 21.59 12.06
CA GLY A 902 58.11 20.54 12.77
C GLY A 902 56.79 20.19 12.07
N PRO A 903 56.10 19.13 12.53
CA PRO A 903 54.80 18.71 12.02
C PRO A 903 53.70 19.77 12.25
N GLU A 904 52.67 19.74 11.42
CA GLU A 904 51.50 20.65 11.48
C GLU A 904 50.67 20.46 12.75
N PRO A 905 50.05 21.54 13.26
CA PRO A 905 49.11 21.47 14.38
C PRO A 905 47.95 20.50 14.12
N LEU A 906 47.65 19.71 15.13
CA LEU A 906 46.57 18.71 15.13
C LEU A 906 45.32 19.27 15.83
N ALA A 907 44.17 18.67 15.53
CA ALA A 907 42.92 18.91 16.25
C ALA A 907 43.08 18.59 17.74
N GLY A 908 42.85 19.59 18.61
CA GLY A 908 42.88 19.39 20.05
C GLY A 908 41.69 18.57 20.55
N CYS A 909 41.86 17.94 21.71
CA CYS A 909 40.82 17.12 22.37
C CYS A 909 40.56 17.60 23.81
N VAL A 910 40.57 18.92 24.02
CA VAL A 910 40.46 19.55 25.34
C VAL A 910 39.00 19.90 25.61
N TYR A 911 38.36 19.10 26.44
CA TYR A 911 36.99 19.32 26.94
C TYR A 911 36.96 20.31 28.12
#